data_AF-A0AAV9XME6-F1
#
_entry.id   AF-A0AAV9XME6-F1
#
_cell.length_a   1.000
_cell.length_b   1.000
_cell.length_c   1.000
_cell.angle_alpha   90.00
_cell.angle_beta   90.00
_cell.angle_gamma   90.00
#
_symmetry.space_group_name_H-M   'P 1'
#
loop_
_entity.id
_entity.type
_entity.pdbx_description
1 polymer ?
#
loop_
_entity_poly.entity_id
_entity_poly.type
_entity_poly.pdbx_seq_one_letter_code
_entity_poly.pdbx_strand_id
1 'polypeptide(L)'
;MYCLLRLWPLVAIATALVPAPSSGVRELRDVALYDLYQRAVANHTEFERGLGTSADVYIFNDWPTGMTFTSSNSEYMSTEPPATLVLSPYSVSNKYTIDANGWIPLQSKFQITLNPGTPSNINVDIGVLPFKTDYAPDINNPASQAGVMLAPFNILGKGSDFSFFFFSGPGILGPLLNSALDANIGAFIANIRKTPLKFSVSSDVDITINDIVNPDIKCSYASIVPGSTDGLITVNAIVDITVELQTTARFKKLTQNANVQFTGLSVLVTAQVDLGGLITSGSTAASNIGVTFTRFQTSLDSLTVDGDILTDIVAFLYPVLAPFLKLPYKLMSVINTSQNGPILTGLNNLVQSLGVKQVVTSKRWINARSLSSIWEKIKSVFDPPPTLQATGTPAPPPPIATPVPPAPTNTPAPTEAPWMSTLAIQGMKLSDLYIPGTHDSQAYAFQHILSLIQYPDIAFLWTFDYTLPAPSDGSFDPISGRPIHLGPVLGDYVMNSIIHVSRAQSRDLTTQLNGGIRHFDLRVYYDPSDDTFYSQHGLRAVPKLVDLLTQVQNFIASNPTAQELIVLDISHTNFNQDFELDNGTTITSDQVHAKFQSTIGQLQQWIYMPPNARGTPNFDFQTLQNATLGSITQGGNKVLILTPDFALPDLSVNTDGWIVAPSDKPPAGFYELSTAAALTPGDIVGNVLKGLSGRLEPDLLGVKAQEANAQIESTLRSLEGKTGTRVQLVSVDWWEFGANGKSAADIIIGLNGV
;
A
#
# COMPACT_ATOMS: atom_id res chain seq x y z
N MET A 1 8.78 14.29 12.74
CA MET A 1 9.74 14.62 13.82
C MET A 1 10.97 15.41 13.32
N TYR A 2 12.01 14.80 12.74
CA TYR A 2 13.34 15.42 12.52
C TYR A 2 13.35 16.82 11.87
N CYS A 3 12.46 17.11 10.92
CA CYS A 3 12.30 18.46 10.34
C CYS A 3 11.60 19.48 11.24
N LEU A 4 10.66 19.05 12.11
CA LEU A 4 10.09 19.89 13.17
C LEU A 4 11.17 20.22 14.23
N LEU A 5 12.09 19.29 14.48
CA LEU A 5 13.24 19.51 15.38
C LEU A 5 14.29 20.44 14.73
N ARG A 6 14.48 20.40 13.40
CA ARG A 6 15.22 21.45 12.66
C ARG A 6 14.48 22.79 12.54
N LEU A 7 13.19 22.83 12.87
CA LEU A 7 12.37 24.05 12.94
C LEU A 7 12.29 24.66 14.34
N TRP A 8 12.68 23.88 15.36
CA TRP A 8 12.91 24.32 16.72
C TRP A 8 13.67 25.65 16.87
N PRO A 9 14.72 25.93 16.06
CA PRO A 9 15.39 27.24 16.02
C PRO A 9 14.46 28.45 15.90
N LEU A 10 13.33 28.32 15.21
CA LEU A 10 12.36 29.39 14.97
C LEU A 10 11.22 29.39 15.99
N VAL A 11 10.90 28.22 16.56
CA VAL A 11 9.86 28.04 17.59
C VAL A 11 10.36 28.49 18.98
N ALA A 12 11.61 28.21 19.31
CA ALA A 12 12.23 28.65 20.56
C ALA A 12 12.56 30.15 20.61
N ILE A 13 12.34 30.88 19.51
CA ILE A 13 12.42 32.34 19.43
C ILE A 13 11.08 32.99 19.84
N ALA A 14 10.15 32.25 20.48
CA ALA A 14 8.76 32.71 20.62
C ALA A 14 8.03 32.47 21.99
N THR A 15 8.52 32.97 23.14
CA THR A 15 7.69 33.08 24.39
C THR A 15 8.27 34.03 25.45
N ALA A 16 7.43 34.88 26.08
CA ALA A 16 7.72 35.60 27.36
C ALA A 16 6.43 36.18 27.99
N LEU A 17 6.14 35.94 29.28
CA LEU A 17 5.24 36.65 30.24
C LEU A 17 4.48 37.92 29.73
N VAL A 18 3.23 38.29 30.02
CA VAL A 18 2.01 37.84 30.75
C VAL A 18 0.81 38.59 30.04
N PRO A 19 -0.51 38.54 30.38
CA PRO A 19 -1.27 37.68 31.31
C PRO A 19 -2.17 36.61 30.63
N ALA A 20 -2.63 35.69 31.47
CA ALA A 20 -3.65 34.68 31.19
C ALA A 20 -5.08 35.29 31.18
N PRO A 21 -6.17 34.53 30.89
CA PRO A 21 -7.43 35.10 30.44
C PRO A 21 -8.19 35.86 31.53
N SER A 22 -8.97 36.87 31.13
CA SER A 22 -10.06 37.36 31.96
C SER A 22 -11.14 36.28 32.06
N SER A 23 -11.17 35.61 33.20
CA SER A 23 -12.28 34.75 33.57
C SER A 23 -13.57 35.58 33.69
N GLY A 24 -14.58 35.24 32.89
CA GLY A 24 -15.96 35.69 33.09
C GLY A 24 -16.33 37.07 32.54
N VAL A 25 -16.33 37.22 31.21
CA VAL A 25 -17.34 38.08 30.55
C VAL A 25 -18.52 37.19 30.16
N ARG A 26 -19.52 37.09 31.03
CA ARG A 26 -20.68 36.20 30.82
C ARG A 26 -21.93 36.90 30.26
N GLU A 27 -21.88 38.21 30.04
CA GLU A 27 -22.92 38.97 29.33
C GLU A 27 -22.30 40.02 28.39
N LEU A 28 -22.60 39.91 27.10
CA LEU A 28 -22.29 40.91 26.07
C LEU A 28 -23.29 42.09 26.15
N ARG A 29 -23.21 42.85 27.25
CA ARG A 29 -23.98 44.10 27.45
C ARG A 29 -23.12 45.34 27.72
N ASP A 30 -21.80 45.23 27.57
CA ASP A 30 -20.92 46.40 27.61
C ASP A 30 -21.17 47.30 26.38
N VAL A 31 -21.70 48.49 26.68
CA VAL A 31 -22.50 49.31 25.75
C VAL A 31 -21.67 49.89 24.59
N ALA A 32 -20.34 49.94 24.72
CA ALA A 32 -19.45 50.55 23.73
C ALA A 32 -19.34 49.76 22.40
N LEU A 33 -19.33 48.42 22.44
CA LEU A 33 -19.29 47.62 21.20
C LEU A 33 -20.64 47.63 20.48
N TYR A 34 -21.74 47.66 21.22
CA TYR A 34 -23.09 47.67 20.63
C TYR A 34 -23.39 49.00 19.92
N ASP A 35 -22.91 50.13 20.46
CA ASP A 35 -23.08 51.43 19.81
C ASP A 35 -22.18 51.60 18.57
N LEU A 36 -20.98 50.99 18.58
CA LEU A 36 -20.12 50.90 17.39
C LEU A 36 -20.77 50.04 16.28
N TYR A 37 -21.37 48.90 16.67
CA TYR A 37 -22.15 48.03 15.78
C TYR A 37 -23.32 48.78 15.12
N GLN A 38 -24.15 49.46 15.91
CA GLN A 38 -25.30 50.23 15.40
C GLN A 38 -24.87 51.31 14.38
N ARG A 39 -23.77 52.03 14.64
CA ARG A 39 -23.24 53.05 13.73
C ARG A 39 -22.67 52.46 12.44
N ALA A 40 -22.02 51.31 12.50
CA ALA A 40 -21.39 50.70 11.33
C ALA A 40 -22.39 49.97 10.42
N VAL A 41 -23.42 49.33 10.99
CA VAL A 41 -24.55 48.76 10.23
C VAL A 41 -25.27 49.85 9.41
N ALA A 42 -25.37 51.07 9.95
CA ALA A 42 -25.94 52.21 9.24
C ALA A 42 -25.08 52.71 8.04
N ASN A 43 -23.75 52.52 8.07
CA ASN A 43 -22.79 52.99 7.06
C ASN A 43 -22.02 51.83 6.37
N HIS A 44 -22.75 50.80 5.96
CA HIS A 44 -22.22 49.57 5.34
C HIS A 44 -21.44 49.76 4.02
N THR A 45 -21.41 50.96 3.44
CA THR A 45 -20.61 51.30 2.24
C THR A 45 -19.20 51.82 2.52
N GLU A 46 -18.85 52.17 3.76
CA GLU A 46 -17.51 52.71 4.10
C GLU A 46 -16.53 51.68 4.67
N PHE A 47 -17.03 50.51 5.09
CA PHE A 47 -16.22 49.45 5.73
C PHE A 47 -16.26 48.16 4.90
N GLU A 48 -15.44 48.09 3.85
CA GLU A 48 -15.36 46.95 2.90
C GLU A 48 -15.02 45.60 3.56
N ARG A 49 -14.53 45.61 4.81
CA ARG A 49 -14.53 44.47 5.72
C ARG A 49 -14.87 44.97 7.13
N GLY A 50 -15.81 44.31 7.80
CA GLY A 50 -15.98 44.44 9.26
C GLY A 50 -14.82 43.77 10.00
N LEU A 51 -14.94 43.61 11.33
CA LEU A 51 -13.98 42.85 12.15
C LEU A 51 -14.07 41.31 11.95
N GLY A 52 -14.50 40.89 10.75
CA GLY A 52 -14.83 39.50 10.44
C GLY A 52 -13.62 38.72 9.94
N THR A 53 -13.54 37.47 10.37
CA THR A 53 -12.52 36.51 9.95
C THR A 53 -12.83 35.96 8.56
N SER A 54 -11.80 35.87 7.72
CA SER A 54 -11.87 35.34 6.37
C SER A 54 -11.04 34.06 6.25
N ALA A 55 -11.54 33.03 5.57
CA ALA A 55 -10.80 31.80 5.33
C ALA A 55 -10.88 31.36 3.87
N ASP A 56 -9.75 30.97 3.30
CA ASP A 56 -9.74 30.24 2.03
C ASP A 56 -10.03 28.76 2.27
N VAL A 57 -10.70 28.11 1.33
CA VAL A 57 -11.10 26.71 1.46
C VAL A 57 -10.74 25.92 0.20
N TYR A 58 -10.21 24.72 0.43
CA TYR A 58 -9.84 23.73 -0.56
C TYR A 58 -10.44 22.38 -0.16
N ILE A 59 -11.14 21.71 -1.08
CA ILE A 59 -11.68 20.36 -0.86
C ILE A 59 -10.96 19.38 -1.78
N PHE A 60 -10.44 18.30 -1.23
CA PHE A 60 -9.75 17.22 -1.95
C PHE A 60 -10.62 15.97 -1.94
N ASN A 61 -10.88 15.43 -3.12
CA ASN A 61 -11.42 14.11 -3.32
C ASN A 61 -10.26 13.17 -3.69
N ASP A 62 -9.75 12.42 -2.71
CA ASP A 62 -8.69 11.44 -2.89
C ASP A 62 -9.28 10.03 -3.18
N TRP A 63 -10.59 9.90 -3.43
CA TRP A 63 -11.23 8.63 -3.77
C TRP A 63 -11.08 8.24 -5.25
N PRO A 64 -11.13 6.92 -5.57
CA PRO A 64 -11.29 6.41 -6.93
C PRO A 64 -12.64 6.73 -7.57
N THR A 65 -13.60 7.21 -6.79
CA THR A 65 -14.98 7.56 -7.17
C THR A 65 -15.23 9.06 -7.07
N GLY A 66 -16.32 9.54 -7.69
CA GLY A 66 -16.76 10.91 -7.49
C GLY A 66 -17.30 11.13 -6.08
N MET A 67 -17.10 12.32 -5.53
CA MET A 67 -17.58 12.73 -4.21
C MET A 67 -18.51 13.93 -4.33
N THR A 68 -19.57 13.96 -3.52
CA THR A 68 -20.37 15.18 -3.32
C THR A 68 -19.98 15.86 -2.01
N PHE A 69 -19.57 17.12 -2.09
CA PHE A 69 -19.49 18.03 -0.96
C PHE A 69 -20.82 18.76 -0.83
N THR A 70 -21.34 18.89 0.39
CA THR A 70 -22.46 19.80 0.71
C THR A 70 -22.14 20.64 1.93
N SER A 71 -22.60 21.88 1.93
CA SER A 71 -22.63 22.73 3.12
C SER A 71 -24.06 22.94 3.61
N SER A 72 -24.22 23.06 4.93
CA SER A 72 -25.52 23.24 5.59
C SER A 72 -25.34 23.94 6.93
N ASN A 73 -26.45 24.30 7.59
CA ASN A 73 -26.47 24.85 8.95
C ASN A 73 -25.60 26.12 9.12
N SER A 74 -25.47 26.92 8.06
CA SER A 74 -24.80 28.21 8.07
C SER A 74 -25.51 29.17 9.04
N GLU A 75 -24.78 29.69 10.02
CA GLU A 75 -25.24 30.73 10.92
C GLU A 75 -24.23 31.89 10.95
N TYR A 76 -24.74 33.12 10.84
CA TYR A 76 -23.97 34.37 10.94
C TYR A 76 -22.77 34.47 9.98
N MET A 77 -22.88 33.95 8.76
CA MET A 77 -21.86 34.10 7.70
C MET A 77 -22.13 35.35 6.85
N SER A 78 -21.08 35.96 6.29
CA SER A 78 -21.17 36.98 5.23
C SER A 78 -21.02 36.36 3.84
N THR A 79 -20.08 35.42 3.73
CA THR A 79 -19.80 34.65 2.50
C THR A 79 -19.82 33.18 2.86
N GLU A 80 -20.81 32.45 2.33
CA GLU A 80 -20.99 31.02 2.61
C GLU A 80 -20.20 30.13 1.63
N PRO A 81 -19.80 28.91 2.06
CA PRO A 81 -19.35 27.87 1.14
C PRO A 81 -20.45 27.50 0.12
N PRO A 82 -20.10 26.92 -1.05
CA PRO A 82 -21.10 26.48 -2.02
C PRO A 82 -22.00 25.39 -1.42
N ALA A 83 -23.32 25.55 -1.53
CA ALA A 83 -24.32 24.62 -0.97
C ALA A 83 -24.10 23.16 -1.41
N THR A 84 -23.67 22.95 -2.65
CA THR A 84 -23.28 21.63 -3.18
C THR A 84 -22.17 21.78 -4.21
N LEU A 85 -21.19 20.88 -4.18
CA LEU A 85 -20.12 20.77 -5.17
C LEU A 85 -19.84 19.29 -5.45
N VAL A 86 -19.90 18.88 -6.71
CA VAL A 86 -19.49 17.53 -7.14
C VAL A 86 -18.03 17.57 -7.58
N LEU A 87 -17.22 16.66 -7.03
CA LEU A 87 -15.80 16.50 -7.34
C LEU A 87 -15.58 15.18 -8.06
N SER A 88 -14.79 15.23 -9.14
CA SER A 88 -14.35 14.04 -9.87
C SER A 88 -13.41 13.18 -9.00
N PRO A 89 -13.21 11.88 -9.32
CA PRO A 89 -12.15 11.09 -8.70
C PRO A 89 -10.80 11.82 -8.70
N TYR A 90 -10.01 11.67 -7.64
CA TYR A 90 -8.64 12.18 -7.55
C TYR A 90 -8.50 13.67 -7.94
N SER A 91 -9.39 14.53 -7.42
CA SER A 91 -9.47 15.95 -7.81
C SER A 91 -9.54 16.90 -6.62
N VAL A 92 -9.25 18.18 -6.87
CA VAL A 92 -9.34 19.27 -5.88
C VAL A 92 -10.31 20.33 -6.37
N SER A 93 -11.05 20.94 -5.45
CA SER A 93 -11.90 22.09 -5.76
C SER A 93 -11.09 23.29 -6.23
N ASN A 94 -11.74 24.22 -6.93
CA ASN A 94 -11.24 25.59 -6.98
C ASN A 94 -11.18 26.17 -5.56
N LYS A 95 -10.27 27.11 -5.32
CA LYS A 95 -10.27 27.92 -4.09
C LYS A 95 -11.54 28.75 -4.03
N TYR A 96 -12.24 28.71 -2.90
CA TYR A 96 -13.26 29.68 -2.56
C TYR A 96 -12.94 30.30 -1.20
N THR A 97 -13.47 31.50 -0.96
CA THR A 97 -13.26 32.25 0.28
C THR A 97 -14.59 32.30 1.02
N ILE A 98 -14.55 32.07 2.33
CA ILE A 98 -15.68 32.21 3.25
C ILE A 98 -15.37 33.30 4.27
N ASP A 99 -16.40 33.99 4.74
CA ASP A 99 -16.23 35.15 5.64
C ASP A 99 -17.27 35.09 6.76
N ALA A 100 -16.81 35.25 8.01
CA ALA A 100 -17.65 35.47 9.17
C ALA A 100 -18.44 36.79 9.04
N ASN A 101 -19.62 36.88 9.65
CA ASN A 101 -20.31 38.17 9.81
C ASN A 101 -19.73 38.93 10.99
N GLY A 102 -18.61 39.62 10.75
CA GLY A 102 -17.88 40.42 11.73
C GLY A 102 -18.63 41.63 12.31
N TRP A 103 -19.90 41.83 11.96
CA TRP A 103 -20.78 42.77 12.62
C TRP A 103 -21.62 42.10 13.72
N ILE A 104 -21.96 40.82 13.58
CA ILE A 104 -22.77 40.11 14.56
C ILE A 104 -21.86 39.58 15.68
N PRO A 105 -22.09 39.93 16.97
CA PRO A 105 -21.30 39.43 18.09
C PRO A 105 -21.73 38.02 18.50
N LEU A 106 -21.77 37.08 17.54
CA LEU A 106 -22.09 35.67 17.72
C LEU A 106 -21.11 34.82 16.89
N GLN A 107 -20.88 33.58 17.32
CA GLN A 107 -20.00 32.64 16.62
C GLN A 107 -20.57 32.29 15.24
N SER A 108 -19.91 32.72 14.17
CA SER A 108 -20.21 32.26 12.81
C SER A 108 -19.79 30.80 12.67
N LYS A 109 -20.63 29.98 12.04
CA LYS A 109 -20.42 28.54 11.91
C LYS A 109 -21.19 27.95 10.73
N PHE A 110 -20.81 26.76 10.31
CA PHE A 110 -21.51 25.95 9.32
C PHE A 110 -21.11 24.48 9.45
N GLN A 111 -21.81 23.58 8.76
CA GLN A 111 -21.48 22.15 8.68
C GLN A 111 -21.16 21.75 7.24
N ILE A 112 -20.12 20.95 7.07
CA ILE A 112 -19.75 20.27 5.83
C ILE A 112 -20.13 18.79 5.92
N THR A 113 -20.60 18.23 4.80
CA THR A 113 -20.63 16.78 4.57
C THR A 113 -19.80 16.44 3.34
N LEU A 114 -18.90 15.46 3.48
CA LEU A 114 -18.10 14.86 2.41
C LEU A 114 -18.68 13.47 2.12
N ASN A 115 -19.32 13.28 0.97
CA ASN A 115 -20.04 12.04 0.64
C ASN A 115 -19.51 11.35 -0.63
N PRO A 116 -18.58 10.38 -0.49
CA PRO A 116 -18.14 9.44 -1.54
C PRO A 116 -19.04 8.19 -1.66
N GLY A 117 -20.06 8.06 -0.80
CA GLY A 117 -20.91 6.89 -0.62
C GLY A 117 -21.33 6.71 0.84
N THR A 118 -20.35 6.79 1.76
CA THR A 118 -20.56 6.91 3.20
C THR A 118 -20.17 8.33 3.64
N PRO A 119 -21.08 9.14 4.20
CA PRO A 119 -20.79 10.54 4.50
C PRO A 119 -19.87 10.71 5.73
N SER A 120 -19.00 11.70 5.67
CA SER A 120 -18.26 12.26 6.81
C SER A 120 -18.71 13.71 7.07
N ASN A 121 -19.15 14.01 8.29
CA ASN A 121 -19.63 15.33 8.70
C ASN A 121 -18.59 16.08 9.52
N ILE A 122 -18.43 17.38 9.27
CA ILE A 122 -17.49 18.25 9.97
C ILE A 122 -18.19 19.57 10.30
N ASN A 123 -18.24 19.93 11.58
CA ASN A 123 -18.67 21.25 12.01
C ASN A 123 -17.49 22.21 11.94
N VAL A 124 -17.71 23.44 11.46
CA VAL A 124 -16.68 24.46 11.30
C VAL A 124 -17.14 25.75 11.97
N ASP A 125 -16.30 26.27 12.86
CA ASP A 125 -16.45 27.57 13.50
C ASP A 125 -15.49 28.56 12.82
N ILE A 126 -15.91 29.80 12.58
CA ILE A 126 -15.07 30.87 12.02
C ILE A 126 -15.26 32.19 12.78
N GLY A 127 -14.16 32.79 13.23
CA GLY A 127 -14.19 33.95 14.11
C GLY A 127 -12.85 34.24 14.80
N VAL A 128 -12.74 35.45 15.34
CA VAL A 128 -11.60 35.93 16.16
C VAL A 128 -12.16 36.46 17.49
N LEU A 129 -11.33 36.40 18.54
CA LEU A 129 -11.66 36.63 19.96
C LEU A 129 -12.74 37.72 20.18
N PRO A 130 -13.85 37.42 20.89
CA PRO A 130 -14.09 36.24 21.74
C PRO A 130 -14.47 34.95 20.98
N PHE A 131 -14.67 35.02 19.66
CA PHE A 131 -15.03 33.87 18.83
C PHE A 131 -13.78 33.09 18.41
N LYS A 132 -13.96 31.82 18.01
CA LYS A 132 -12.88 30.95 17.54
C LYS A 132 -13.02 30.62 16.05
N THR A 133 -11.90 30.28 15.44
CA THR A 133 -11.85 29.56 14.15
C THR A 133 -11.33 28.17 14.45
N ASP A 134 -12.13 27.15 14.16
CA ASP A 134 -11.92 25.79 14.67
C ASP A 134 -12.75 24.78 13.83
N TYR A 135 -12.51 23.48 14.01
CA TYR A 135 -13.29 22.42 13.38
C TYR A 135 -13.52 21.22 14.33
N ALA A 136 -14.64 20.56 14.18
CA ALA A 136 -14.99 19.35 14.94
C ALA A 136 -15.58 18.30 14.00
N PRO A 137 -14.84 17.23 13.65
CA PRO A 137 -15.38 16.07 12.96
C PRO A 137 -16.44 15.37 13.83
N ASP A 138 -17.49 14.84 13.21
CA ASP A 138 -18.47 13.99 13.89
C ASP A 138 -17.80 12.69 14.39
N ILE A 139 -18.12 12.27 15.61
CA ILE A 139 -17.61 11.04 16.23
C ILE A 139 -18.03 9.77 15.46
N ASN A 140 -19.10 9.86 14.67
CA ASN A 140 -19.61 8.77 13.83
C ASN A 140 -18.94 8.70 12.45
N ASN A 141 -18.01 9.61 12.13
CA ASN A 141 -17.28 9.57 10.88
C ASN A 141 -16.45 8.27 10.76
N PRO A 142 -16.41 7.63 9.57
CA PRO A 142 -15.50 6.52 9.33
C PRO A 142 -14.04 6.92 9.60
N ALA A 143 -13.33 6.07 10.34
CA ALA A 143 -11.96 6.34 10.76
C ALA A 143 -11.04 6.67 9.57
N SER A 144 -10.29 7.77 9.69
CA SER A 144 -9.32 8.26 8.71
C SER A 144 -9.86 8.55 7.30
N GLN A 145 -11.18 8.49 7.04
CA GLN A 145 -11.76 8.81 5.72
C GLN A 145 -11.93 10.31 5.46
N ALA A 146 -11.87 11.13 6.51
CA ALA A 146 -11.89 12.58 6.42
C ALA A 146 -10.71 13.18 7.19
N GLY A 147 -10.02 14.14 6.57
CA GLY A 147 -8.94 14.90 7.17
C GLY A 147 -9.23 16.40 7.07
N VAL A 148 -8.87 17.16 8.10
CA VAL A 148 -9.05 18.61 8.10
C VAL A 148 -7.77 19.26 8.57
N MET A 149 -7.29 20.22 7.80
CA MET A 149 -6.17 21.07 8.17
C MET A 149 -6.63 22.52 8.23
N LEU A 150 -6.64 23.12 9.42
CA LEU A 150 -6.82 24.55 9.61
C LEU A 150 -5.44 25.22 9.67
N ALA A 151 -4.99 25.81 8.57
CA ALA A 151 -3.70 26.49 8.51
C ALA A 151 -3.88 28.01 8.61
N PRO A 152 -3.39 28.69 9.67
CA PRO A 152 -3.41 30.15 9.73
C PRO A 152 -2.55 30.76 8.61
N PHE A 153 -3.04 31.82 7.96
CA PHE A 153 -2.45 32.39 6.75
C PHE A 153 -2.44 33.91 6.82
N ASN A 154 -1.26 34.52 6.71
CA ASN A 154 -1.05 35.97 6.52
C ASN A 154 -1.91 36.91 7.41
N ILE A 155 -2.11 36.60 8.69
CA ILE A 155 -3.02 37.31 9.63
C ILE A 155 -2.69 38.82 9.80
N LEU A 156 -1.51 39.27 9.36
CA LEU A 156 -1.08 40.68 9.42
C LEU A 156 -1.16 41.40 8.06
N GLY A 157 -1.60 40.71 7.00
CA GLY A 157 -1.73 41.23 5.65
C GLY A 157 -3.19 41.39 5.21
N LYS A 158 -3.40 42.00 4.05
CA LYS A 158 -4.71 41.99 3.38
C LYS A 158 -4.92 40.62 2.72
N GLY A 159 -5.95 39.87 3.11
CA GLY A 159 -6.27 38.57 2.52
C GLY A 159 -7.19 37.71 3.39
N SER A 160 -7.23 36.42 3.11
CA SER A 160 -7.72 35.40 4.04
C SER A 160 -6.82 35.33 5.26
N ASP A 161 -7.39 35.14 6.46
CA ASP A 161 -6.66 34.98 7.73
C ASP A 161 -6.29 33.51 8.01
N PHE A 162 -7.02 32.58 7.36
CA PHE A 162 -6.87 31.14 7.49
C PHE A 162 -7.02 30.43 6.14
N SER A 163 -6.61 29.18 6.07
CA SER A 163 -6.85 28.25 4.98
C SER A 163 -7.30 26.90 5.54
N PHE A 164 -8.52 26.48 5.20
CA PHE A 164 -9.00 25.13 5.46
C PHE A 164 -8.68 24.22 4.27
N PHE A 165 -8.07 23.06 4.54
CA PHE A 165 -7.93 21.97 3.58
C PHE A 165 -8.76 20.78 4.09
N PHE A 166 -9.87 20.50 3.42
CA PHE A 166 -10.74 19.35 3.70
C PHE A 166 -10.38 18.22 2.76
N PHE A 167 -9.97 17.08 3.28
CA PHE A 167 -9.67 15.87 2.51
C PHE A 167 -10.73 14.81 2.77
N SER A 168 -11.10 14.07 1.73
CA SER A 168 -11.74 12.77 1.90
C SER A 168 -11.05 11.73 1.03
N GLY A 169 -10.83 10.55 1.58
CA GLY A 169 -10.17 9.45 0.90
C GLY A 169 -10.46 8.10 1.57
N PRO A 170 -9.91 6.99 1.05
CA PRO A 170 -10.28 5.62 1.44
C PRO A 170 -10.10 5.25 2.93
N GLY A 171 -9.31 6.01 3.70
CA GLY A 171 -9.04 5.74 5.11
C GLY A 171 -8.03 4.63 5.40
N ILE A 172 -7.46 4.00 4.36
CA ILE A 172 -6.54 2.86 4.49
C ILE A 172 -5.16 3.28 5.01
N LEU A 173 -4.54 4.32 4.44
CA LEU A 173 -3.14 4.64 4.73
C LEU A 173 -2.90 5.19 6.16
N GLY A 174 -3.87 5.91 6.75
CA GLY A 174 -3.74 6.47 8.10
C GLY A 174 -3.43 5.42 9.18
N PRO A 175 -4.26 4.38 9.35
CA PRO A 175 -4.00 3.25 10.24
C PRO A 175 -2.67 2.52 9.98
N LEU A 176 -2.26 2.38 8.70
CA LEU A 176 -0.99 1.74 8.33
C LEU A 176 0.22 2.57 8.80
N LEU A 177 0.16 3.90 8.63
CA LEU A 177 1.20 4.80 9.15
C LEU A 177 1.23 4.81 10.68
N ASN A 178 0.07 4.76 11.35
CA ASN A 178 0.01 4.66 12.81
C ASN A 178 0.65 3.37 13.32
N SER A 179 0.37 2.22 12.69
CA SER A 179 1.01 0.94 13.02
C SER A 179 2.54 1.03 13.01
N ALA A 180 3.12 1.65 11.98
CA ALA A 180 4.57 1.84 11.88
C ALA A 180 5.10 2.87 12.91
N LEU A 181 4.34 3.92 13.20
CA LEU A 181 4.69 4.91 14.23
C LEU A 181 4.71 4.28 15.62
N ASP A 182 3.62 3.62 16.01
CA ASP A 182 3.44 2.98 17.32
C ASP A 182 4.51 1.91 17.55
N ALA A 183 4.85 1.12 16.52
CA ALA A 183 5.90 0.12 16.59
C ALA A 183 7.31 0.69 16.81
N ASN A 184 7.59 1.94 16.40
CA ASN A 184 8.97 2.49 16.38
C ASN A 184 9.19 3.68 17.32
N ILE A 185 8.14 4.36 17.79
CA ILE A 185 8.26 5.61 18.55
C ILE A 185 9.03 5.44 19.87
N GLY A 186 8.86 4.30 20.55
CA GLY A 186 9.59 3.98 21.79
C GLY A 186 11.11 3.92 21.57
N ALA A 187 11.55 3.20 20.54
CA ALA A 187 12.97 3.11 20.16
C ALA A 187 13.54 4.47 19.74
N PHE A 188 12.79 5.24 18.95
CA PHE A 188 13.18 6.58 18.51
C PHE A 188 13.46 7.52 19.70
N ILE A 189 12.58 7.52 20.70
CA ILE A 189 12.71 8.37 21.90
C ILE A 189 13.88 7.92 22.78
N ALA A 190 14.06 6.60 22.95
CA ALA A 190 15.20 6.07 23.68
C ALA A 190 16.55 6.47 23.04
N ASN A 191 16.61 6.53 21.71
CA ASN A 191 17.80 7.03 21.00
C ASN A 191 18.03 8.53 21.19
N ILE A 192 16.99 9.36 21.29
CA ILE A 192 17.15 10.78 21.64
C ILE A 192 17.74 10.93 23.04
N ARG A 193 17.26 10.16 24.04
CA ARG A 193 17.84 10.17 25.40
C ARG A 193 19.32 9.80 25.40
N LYS A 194 19.70 8.81 24.58
CA LYS A 194 21.07 8.29 24.46
C LYS A 194 21.98 9.18 23.62
N THR A 195 21.43 9.89 22.64
CA THR A 195 22.15 10.80 21.72
C THR A 195 21.29 12.04 21.47
N PRO A 196 21.32 13.03 22.39
CA PRO A 196 20.51 14.23 22.31
C PRO A 196 20.69 15.00 21.00
N LEU A 197 19.58 15.41 20.41
CA LEU A 197 19.56 16.05 19.10
C LEU A 197 19.90 17.55 19.23
N LYS A 198 21.08 17.94 18.75
CA LYS A 198 21.57 19.33 18.83
C LYS A 198 21.37 20.10 17.53
N PHE A 199 20.84 21.31 17.64
CA PHE A 199 20.59 22.25 16.54
C PHE A 199 21.26 23.59 16.83
N SER A 200 22.08 24.10 15.91
CA SER A 200 22.60 25.48 16.00
C SER A 200 21.69 26.41 15.20
N VAL A 201 21.09 27.36 15.90
CA VAL A 201 20.17 28.40 15.39
C VAL A 201 20.95 29.56 14.78
N SER A 202 22.06 29.92 15.43
CA SER A 202 23.01 30.96 15.02
C SER A 202 24.37 30.69 15.66
N SER A 203 25.38 31.56 15.46
CA SER A 203 26.66 31.47 16.18
C SER A 203 26.51 31.46 17.71
N ASP A 204 25.48 32.17 18.17
CA ASP A 204 25.26 32.48 19.58
C ASP A 204 24.19 31.58 20.20
N VAL A 205 23.41 30.85 19.41
CA VAL A 205 22.25 30.09 19.89
C VAL A 205 22.32 28.64 19.45
N ASP A 206 22.44 27.73 20.42
CA ASP A 206 22.20 26.30 20.23
C ASP A 206 20.97 25.86 21.01
N ILE A 207 20.30 24.81 20.53
CA ILE A 207 19.26 24.12 21.29
C ILE A 207 19.46 22.62 21.13
N THR A 208 19.50 21.92 22.26
CA THR A 208 19.59 20.47 22.35
C THR A 208 18.25 19.91 22.82
N ILE A 209 17.75 18.86 22.18
CA ILE A 209 16.56 18.13 22.61
C ILE A 209 17.06 16.84 23.26
N ASN A 210 16.83 16.74 24.57
CA ASN A 210 17.37 15.69 25.43
C ASN A 210 16.38 14.54 25.61
N ASP A 211 15.07 14.83 25.62
CA ASP A 211 14.02 13.82 25.75
C ASP A 211 12.71 14.26 25.07
N ILE A 212 11.87 13.27 24.75
CA ILE A 212 10.46 13.41 24.39
C ILE A 212 9.62 12.68 25.44
N VAL A 213 8.75 13.44 26.10
CA VAL A 213 7.92 13.00 27.21
C VAL A 213 6.45 13.08 26.80
N ASN A 214 5.66 12.09 27.25
CA ASN A 214 4.23 11.95 26.94
C ASN A 214 3.89 12.12 25.43
N PRO A 215 4.53 11.36 24.53
CA PRO A 215 4.28 11.47 23.10
C PRO A 215 2.90 10.91 22.72
N ASP A 216 2.07 11.76 22.12
CA ASP A 216 0.90 11.36 21.34
C ASP A 216 1.11 11.87 19.91
N ILE A 217 1.44 10.95 19.00
CA ILE A 217 1.78 11.26 17.60
C ILE A 217 0.95 10.35 16.72
N LYS A 218 -0.01 10.93 16.01
CA LYS A 218 -0.99 10.18 15.25
C LYS A 218 -1.20 10.77 13.86
N CYS A 219 -1.13 9.93 12.84
CA CYS A 219 -1.68 10.25 11.54
C CYS A 219 -3.22 10.16 11.59
N SER A 220 -3.90 11.31 11.60
CA SER A 220 -5.36 11.39 11.58
C SER A 220 -5.95 11.17 10.19
N TYR A 221 -5.21 11.53 9.14
CA TYR A 221 -5.59 11.30 7.75
C TYR A 221 -4.35 11.02 6.89
N ALA A 222 -4.42 10.01 6.02
CA ALA A 222 -3.50 9.89 4.90
C ALA A 222 -4.14 9.17 3.71
N SER A 223 -3.65 9.48 2.51
CA SER A 223 -4.15 8.92 1.25
C SER A 223 -3.04 8.80 0.19
N ILE A 224 -3.28 7.96 -0.81
CA ILE A 224 -2.50 7.92 -2.05
C ILE A 224 -3.42 8.25 -3.23
N VAL A 225 -3.00 9.24 -4.00
CA VAL A 225 -3.68 9.72 -5.21
C VAL A 225 -2.80 9.39 -6.43
N PRO A 226 -3.25 8.53 -7.36
CA PRO A 226 -2.54 8.27 -8.61
C PRO A 226 -2.36 9.56 -9.44
N GLY A 227 -1.16 9.77 -9.98
CA GLY A 227 -0.84 10.90 -10.84
C GLY A 227 -1.26 10.68 -12.29
N SER A 228 -0.95 11.66 -13.15
CA SER A 228 -1.25 11.63 -14.60
C SER A 228 -0.29 10.76 -15.43
N THR A 229 0.70 10.14 -14.79
CA THR A 229 1.77 9.35 -15.41
C THR A 229 1.99 8.12 -14.56
N ASP A 230 2.18 6.96 -15.19
CA ASP A 230 2.43 5.70 -14.49
C ASP A 230 3.61 5.80 -13.52
N GLY A 231 3.45 5.27 -12.31
CA GLY A 231 4.44 5.34 -11.23
C GLY A 231 4.49 6.66 -10.47
N LEU A 232 3.96 7.77 -11.00
CA LEU A 232 3.87 9.02 -10.26
C LEU A 232 2.61 9.00 -9.38
N ILE A 233 2.78 9.16 -8.07
CA ILE A 233 1.68 9.25 -7.09
C ILE A 233 1.84 10.50 -6.22
N THR A 234 0.75 10.95 -5.63
CA THR A 234 0.73 12.00 -4.61
C THR A 234 0.27 11.40 -3.29
N VAL A 235 1.05 11.60 -2.23
CA VAL A 235 0.71 11.21 -0.86
C VAL A 235 0.31 12.46 -0.09
N ASN A 236 -0.91 12.49 0.44
CA ASN A 236 -1.33 13.47 1.44
C ASN A 236 -1.27 12.80 2.82
N ALA A 237 -0.76 13.51 3.84
CA ALA A 237 -0.86 13.06 5.22
C ALA A 237 -1.02 14.26 6.17
N ILE A 238 -1.89 14.12 7.15
CA ILE A 238 -2.04 14.99 8.32
C ILE A 238 -1.55 14.19 9.52
N VAL A 239 -0.58 14.74 10.24
CA VAL A 239 -0.03 14.16 11.47
C VAL A 239 -0.23 15.14 12.61
N ASP A 240 -0.98 14.70 13.61
CA ASP A 240 -1.25 15.44 14.84
C ASP A 240 -0.25 15.00 15.92
N ILE A 241 0.23 15.98 16.67
CA ILE A 241 1.36 15.85 17.58
C ILE A 241 1.03 16.59 18.88
N THR A 242 0.99 15.86 19.99
CA THR A 242 1.03 16.41 21.34
C THR A 242 2.25 15.81 22.04
N VAL A 243 3.21 16.65 22.43
CA VAL A 243 4.49 16.22 23.00
C VAL A 243 4.97 17.24 24.02
N GLU A 244 5.62 16.77 25.08
CA GLU A 244 6.50 17.60 25.92
C GLU A 244 7.95 17.28 25.56
N LEU A 245 8.76 18.31 25.31
CA LEU A 245 10.14 18.16 24.90
C LEU A 245 11.05 18.79 25.95
N GLN A 246 11.92 17.97 26.54
CA GLN A 246 12.93 18.42 27.50
C GLN A 246 14.15 18.90 26.72
N THR A 247 14.45 20.18 26.83
CA THR A 247 15.48 20.83 26.02
C THR A 247 16.50 21.57 26.85
N THR A 248 17.66 21.84 26.24
CA THR A 248 18.70 22.71 26.76
C THR A 248 19.00 23.78 25.73
N ALA A 249 18.67 25.05 26.03
CA ALA A 249 18.98 26.19 25.20
C ALA A 249 20.28 26.86 25.67
N ARG A 250 21.18 27.18 24.74
CA ARG A 250 22.40 27.97 24.98
C ARG A 250 22.27 29.32 24.28
N PHE A 251 22.51 30.42 25.00
CA PHE A 251 22.72 31.74 24.44
C PHE A 251 24.09 32.27 24.86
N LYS A 252 25.00 32.39 23.89
CA LYS A 252 26.42 32.73 24.06
C LYS A 252 27.11 31.77 25.04
N LYS A 253 27.23 32.18 26.31
CA LYS A 253 27.83 31.40 27.41
C LYS A 253 26.81 30.93 28.46
N LEU A 254 25.56 31.38 28.35
CA LEU A 254 24.48 31.00 29.25
C LEU A 254 23.78 29.77 28.71
N THR A 255 23.37 28.87 29.60
CA THR A 255 22.68 27.62 29.27
C THR A 255 21.54 27.44 30.26
N GLN A 256 20.34 27.12 29.78
CA GLN A 256 19.17 26.80 30.60
C GLN A 256 18.47 25.56 30.07
N ASN A 257 17.96 24.73 30.97
CA ASN A 257 17.02 23.66 30.60
C ASN A 257 15.60 24.23 30.56
N ALA A 258 14.82 23.81 29.57
CA ALA A 258 13.45 24.25 29.38
C ALA A 258 12.57 23.11 28.88
N ASN A 259 11.35 23.03 29.40
CA ASN A 259 10.33 22.13 28.88
C ASN A 259 9.47 22.90 27.89
N VAL A 260 9.22 22.32 26.72
CA VAL A 260 8.40 22.91 25.68
C VAL A 260 7.30 21.93 25.31
N GLN A 261 6.06 22.29 25.61
CA GLN A 261 4.88 21.47 25.38
C GLN A 261 4.09 22.01 24.18
N PHE A 262 3.81 21.11 23.24
CA PHE A 262 2.86 21.33 22.15
C PHE A 262 1.61 20.53 22.47
N THR A 263 0.45 21.14 22.27
CA THR A 263 -0.83 20.43 22.25
C THR A 263 -1.52 20.77 20.94
N GLY A 264 -2.00 19.75 20.23
CA GLY A 264 -2.68 19.93 18.94
C GLY A 264 -1.79 20.53 17.84
N LEU A 265 -0.50 20.17 17.77
CA LEU A 265 0.33 20.49 16.61
C LEU A 265 -0.11 19.61 15.43
N SER A 266 -0.91 20.16 14.53
CA SER A 266 -1.29 19.47 13.30
C SER A 266 -0.36 19.84 12.16
N VAL A 267 0.10 18.85 11.38
CA VAL A 267 1.04 19.02 10.27
C VAL A 267 0.52 18.31 9.02
N LEU A 268 0.08 19.09 8.03
CA LEU A 268 -0.23 18.61 6.69
C LEU A 268 1.03 18.61 5.82
N VAL A 269 1.35 17.44 5.25
CA VAL A 269 2.33 17.27 4.18
C VAL A 269 1.68 16.73 2.91
N THR A 270 2.12 17.22 1.77
CA THR A 270 1.87 16.57 0.47
C THR A 270 3.20 16.29 -0.22
N ALA A 271 3.44 15.05 -0.61
CA ALA A 271 4.61 14.62 -1.36
C ALA A 271 4.22 14.01 -2.70
N GLN A 272 4.99 14.31 -3.75
CA GLN A 272 4.99 13.54 -4.98
C GLN A 272 6.03 12.43 -4.85
N VAL A 273 5.65 11.21 -5.21
CA VAL A 273 6.52 10.04 -5.22
C VAL A 273 6.55 9.47 -6.64
N ASP A 274 7.73 9.27 -7.19
CA ASP A 274 7.96 8.70 -8.52
C ASP A 274 8.55 7.29 -8.37
N LEU A 275 7.78 6.31 -8.79
CA LEU A 275 8.10 4.89 -8.78
C LEU A 275 8.43 4.36 -10.17
N GLY A 276 8.47 5.23 -11.20
CA GLY A 276 8.69 4.83 -12.60
C GLY A 276 9.96 4.01 -12.78
N GLY A 277 11.06 4.39 -12.13
CA GLY A 277 12.32 3.65 -12.21
C GLY A 277 12.32 2.29 -11.48
N LEU A 278 11.38 2.03 -10.58
CA LEU A 278 11.16 0.70 -9.97
C LEU A 278 10.32 -0.18 -10.90
N ILE A 279 9.32 0.42 -11.55
CA ILE A 279 8.45 -0.23 -12.55
C ILE A 279 9.26 -0.68 -13.78
N THR A 280 10.20 0.14 -14.28
CA THR A 280 10.90 -0.12 -15.54
C THR A 280 12.23 -0.89 -15.43
N SER A 281 12.83 -0.98 -14.24
CA SER A 281 14.25 -1.41 -14.12
C SER A 281 14.54 -2.49 -13.08
N GLY A 282 13.50 -3.05 -12.44
CA GLY A 282 13.65 -4.19 -11.52
C GLY A 282 13.90 -3.80 -10.07
N SER A 283 13.90 -4.80 -9.16
CA SER A 283 14.04 -4.60 -7.71
C SER A 283 15.39 -4.03 -7.27
N THR A 284 16.45 -4.20 -8.07
CA THR A 284 17.77 -3.59 -7.85
C THR A 284 17.77 -2.06 -8.02
N ALA A 285 16.68 -1.49 -8.52
CA ALA A 285 16.53 -0.07 -8.83
C ALA A 285 15.84 0.77 -7.73
N ALA A 286 15.81 0.31 -6.46
CA ALA A 286 15.21 1.07 -5.35
C ALA A 286 15.78 2.51 -5.20
N SER A 287 17.03 2.74 -5.59
CA SER A 287 17.67 4.07 -5.68
C SER A 287 17.08 4.98 -6.76
N ASN A 288 16.11 4.50 -7.56
CA ASN A 288 15.34 5.28 -8.52
C ASN A 288 14.00 5.79 -7.97
N ILE A 289 13.61 5.43 -6.74
CA ILE A 289 12.44 6.05 -6.10
C ILE A 289 12.75 7.54 -5.92
N GLY A 290 11.90 8.38 -6.50
CA GLY A 290 11.92 9.82 -6.32
C GLY A 290 10.89 10.24 -5.28
N VAL A 291 11.23 11.14 -4.35
CA VAL A 291 10.28 11.76 -3.42
C VAL A 291 10.50 13.27 -3.38
N THR A 292 9.41 14.05 -3.39
CA THR A 292 9.48 15.51 -3.29
C THR A 292 8.25 16.09 -2.60
N PHE A 293 8.46 16.69 -1.43
CA PHE A 293 7.46 17.47 -0.71
C PHE A 293 7.12 18.75 -1.49
N THR A 294 5.82 18.93 -1.74
CA THR A 294 5.23 20.04 -2.50
C THR A 294 4.31 20.91 -1.65
N ARG A 295 3.83 20.41 -0.52
CA ARG A 295 3.04 21.16 0.48
C ARG A 295 3.51 20.84 1.89
N PHE A 296 3.57 21.87 2.70
CA PHE A 296 3.70 21.82 4.15
C PHE A 296 2.74 22.86 4.71
N GLN A 297 1.94 22.54 5.73
CA GLN A 297 1.10 23.48 6.48
C GLN A 297 1.02 23.02 7.93
N THR A 298 0.92 23.97 8.87
CA THR A 298 0.90 23.70 10.32
C THR A 298 -0.19 24.48 11.05
N SER A 299 -0.76 23.85 12.07
CA SER A 299 -1.66 24.43 13.08
C SER A 299 -1.12 24.11 14.47
N LEU A 300 -1.53 24.87 15.47
CA LEU A 300 -1.14 24.63 16.86
C LEU A 300 -2.20 25.23 17.79
N ASP A 301 -2.75 24.42 18.67
CA ASP A 301 -3.75 24.87 19.65
C ASP A 301 -3.09 25.64 20.79
N SER A 302 -2.05 25.04 21.41
CA SER A 302 -1.28 25.69 22.48
C SER A 302 0.21 25.37 22.45
N LEU A 303 0.99 26.35 22.90
CA LEU A 303 2.43 26.27 23.14
C LEU A 303 2.70 26.73 24.57
N THR A 304 3.29 25.86 25.39
CA THR A 304 3.80 26.20 26.72
C THR A 304 5.32 26.07 26.72
N VAL A 305 6.02 27.03 27.31
CA VAL A 305 7.48 27.05 27.41
C VAL A 305 7.86 27.45 28.83
N ASP A 306 8.51 26.53 29.54
CA ASP A 306 8.97 26.74 30.91
C ASP A 306 10.46 27.10 30.88
N GLY A 307 10.80 28.38 31.10
CA GLY A 307 12.19 28.83 31.26
C GLY A 307 12.43 30.30 30.88
N ASP A 308 12.87 31.11 31.84
CA ASP A 308 13.04 32.56 31.67
C ASP A 308 14.05 32.99 30.58
N ILE A 309 15.10 32.21 30.28
CA ILE A 309 16.15 32.67 29.34
C ILE A 309 15.71 32.62 27.88
N LEU A 310 14.85 31.67 27.51
CA LEU A 310 14.29 31.62 26.16
C LEU A 310 13.58 32.92 25.84
N THR A 311 12.98 33.52 26.86
CA THR A 311 12.25 34.79 26.80
C THR A 311 13.16 35.99 26.52
N ASP A 312 14.36 36.01 27.11
CA ASP A 312 15.40 37.01 26.83
C ASP A 312 16.00 36.84 25.43
N ILE A 313 16.15 35.59 24.95
CA ILE A 313 16.63 35.27 23.59
C ILE A 313 15.65 35.81 22.53
N VAL A 314 14.34 35.62 22.74
CA VAL A 314 13.27 36.20 21.90
C VAL A 314 13.41 37.72 21.80
N ALA A 315 13.48 38.38 22.96
CA ALA A 315 13.51 39.83 23.06
C ALA A 315 14.77 40.43 22.43
N PHE A 316 15.91 39.74 22.52
CA PHE A 316 17.17 40.14 21.88
C PHE A 316 17.14 39.99 20.36
N LEU A 317 16.62 38.87 19.83
CA LEU A 317 16.65 38.59 18.39
C LEU A 317 15.58 39.35 17.60
N TYR A 318 14.36 39.53 18.16
CA TYR A 318 13.24 40.16 17.46
C TYR A 318 12.40 41.08 18.38
N PRO A 319 12.94 42.22 18.85
CA PRO A 319 12.28 43.11 19.82
C PRO A 319 10.92 43.66 19.36
N VAL A 320 10.65 43.73 18.05
CA VAL A 320 9.37 44.20 17.49
C VAL A 320 8.31 43.08 17.42
N LEU A 321 8.70 41.81 17.38
CA LEU A 321 7.78 40.68 17.23
C LEU A 321 7.35 40.05 18.56
N ALA A 322 8.05 40.32 19.67
CA ALA A 322 7.76 39.73 20.99
C ALA A 322 6.27 39.73 21.40
N PRO A 323 5.43 40.77 21.14
CA PRO A 323 4.01 40.74 21.48
C PRO A 323 3.16 39.76 20.63
N PHE A 324 3.61 39.43 19.43
CA PHE A 324 2.84 38.63 18.46
C PHE A 324 3.02 37.11 18.64
N LEU A 325 4.05 36.71 19.41
CA LEU A 325 4.53 35.33 19.48
C LEU A 325 3.85 34.46 20.56
N LYS A 326 3.04 35.04 21.44
CA LYS A 326 2.19 34.32 22.42
C LYS A 326 0.94 33.66 21.83
N LEU A 327 0.70 33.85 20.54
CA LEU A 327 -0.53 33.49 19.87
C LEU A 327 -0.20 32.35 18.89
N PRO A 328 -0.47 31.08 19.25
CA PRO A 328 -0.05 29.91 18.45
C PRO A 328 -0.42 30.05 16.97
N TYR A 329 -1.63 30.51 16.68
CA TYR A 329 -2.10 30.76 15.32
C TYR A 329 -1.24 31.82 14.55
N LYS A 330 -0.70 32.84 15.22
CA LYS A 330 0.22 33.81 14.59
C LYS A 330 1.60 33.22 14.31
N LEU A 331 2.14 32.41 15.22
CA LEU A 331 3.38 31.67 14.99
C LEU A 331 3.21 30.73 13.78
N MET A 332 2.11 29.98 13.73
CA MET A 332 1.78 29.11 12.59
C MET A 332 1.62 29.89 11.29
N SER A 333 1.00 31.09 11.31
CA SER A 333 0.95 31.94 10.11
C SER A 333 2.33 32.36 9.60
N VAL A 334 3.30 32.62 10.47
CA VAL A 334 4.69 32.93 10.06
C VAL A 334 5.35 31.70 9.41
N ILE A 335 5.07 30.50 9.94
CA ILE A 335 5.55 29.21 9.41
C ILE A 335 4.91 28.88 8.05
N ASN A 336 3.59 29.00 7.94
CA ASN A 336 2.80 28.72 6.74
C ASN A 336 3.08 29.69 5.58
N THR A 337 3.61 30.88 5.87
CA THR A 337 3.96 31.90 4.88
C THR A 337 5.48 32.00 4.71
N SER A 338 6.16 32.80 5.54
CA SER A 338 7.56 33.19 5.35
C SER A 338 8.56 32.04 5.43
N GLN A 339 8.31 31.03 6.27
CA GLN A 339 9.25 29.91 6.47
C GLN A 339 8.92 28.69 5.61
N ASN A 340 7.78 28.68 4.92
CA ASN A 340 7.28 27.51 4.21
C ASN A 340 8.23 26.99 3.11
N GLY A 341 8.77 27.90 2.29
CA GLY A 341 9.75 27.58 1.26
C GLY A 341 11.05 26.98 1.81
N PRO A 342 11.71 27.63 2.80
CA PRO A 342 12.83 27.05 3.53
C PRO A 342 12.55 25.66 4.13
N ILE A 343 11.36 25.45 4.69
CA ILE A 343 10.95 24.15 5.26
C ILE A 343 10.85 23.07 4.20
N LEU A 344 10.16 23.34 3.11
CA LEU A 344 10.04 22.41 1.98
C LEU A 344 11.41 22.08 1.39
N THR A 345 12.30 23.07 1.30
CA THR A 345 13.71 22.85 0.89
C THR A 345 14.43 21.94 1.88
N GLY A 346 14.27 22.17 3.19
CA GLY A 346 14.88 21.34 4.24
C GLY A 346 14.37 19.89 4.25
N LEU A 347 13.06 19.68 4.07
CA LEU A 347 12.43 18.37 3.92
C LEU A 347 12.98 17.63 2.69
N ASN A 348 13.02 18.31 1.54
CA ASN A 348 13.50 17.75 0.28
C ASN A 348 15.01 17.43 0.32
N ASN A 349 15.81 18.20 1.05
CA ASN A 349 17.23 17.90 1.29
C ASN A 349 17.41 16.72 2.26
N LEU A 350 16.52 16.55 3.25
CA LEU A 350 16.55 15.37 4.14
C LEU A 350 16.29 14.08 3.35
N VAL A 351 15.29 14.08 2.47
CA VAL A 351 15.00 12.96 1.55
C VAL A 351 16.24 12.56 0.73
N GLN A 352 16.93 13.54 0.14
CA GLN A 352 18.19 13.28 -0.58
C GLN A 352 19.26 12.65 0.30
N SER A 353 19.39 13.08 1.57
CA SER A 353 20.37 12.51 2.49
C SER A 353 20.07 11.06 2.90
N LEU A 354 18.84 10.58 2.70
CA LEU A 354 18.44 9.18 2.88
C LEU A 354 18.69 8.32 1.62
N GLY A 355 19.35 8.86 0.59
CA GLY A 355 19.65 8.15 -0.66
C GLY A 355 18.49 8.10 -1.68
N VAL A 356 17.38 8.78 -1.39
CA VAL A 356 16.19 8.88 -2.25
C VAL A 356 16.36 10.03 -3.23
N LYS A 357 15.99 9.85 -4.50
CA LYS A 357 16.10 10.92 -5.51
C LYS A 357 15.03 11.99 -5.29
N GLN A 358 15.26 13.21 -5.77
CA GLN A 358 14.17 14.20 -5.92
C GLN A 358 13.48 14.02 -7.27
N VAL A 359 12.16 14.16 -7.28
CA VAL A 359 11.37 14.15 -8.51
C VAL A 359 11.50 15.52 -9.18
N VAL A 360 12.16 15.57 -10.33
CA VAL A 360 12.25 16.81 -11.13
C VAL A 360 10.98 16.98 -11.97
N THR A 361 9.85 17.29 -11.33
CA THR A 361 8.59 17.53 -12.07
C THR A 361 8.65 18.87 -12.83
N SER A 362 8.85 18.79 -14.14
CA SER A 362 8.89 19.94 -15.06
C SER A 362 7.51 20.61 -15.30
N LYS A 363 6.45 20.17 -14.60
CA LYS A 363 5.10 20.75 -14.64
C LYS A 363 4.52 20.91 -13.23
N ARG A 364 4.58 22.16 -12.73
CA ARG A 364 3.94 22.58 -11.47
C ARG A 364 2.42 22.36 -11.52
N TRP A 365 1.90 21.56 -10.60
CA TRP A 365 0.47 21.56 -10.23
C TRP A 365 0.07 22.75 -9.32
N ILE A 366 0.83 23.85 -9.41
CA ILE A 366 0.53 25.13 -8.76
C ILE A 366 0.65 26.21 -9.84
N ASN A 367 -0.46 26.47 -10.55
CA ASN A 367 -0.68 27.68 -11.33
C ASN A 367 -2.16 27.81 -11.76
N ALA A 368 -3.04 28.05 -10.79
CA ALA A 368 -4.29 28.73 -11.08
C ALA A 368 -4.00 30.20 -11.44
N ARG A 369 -3.60 30.42 -12.69
CA ARG A 369 -3.54 31.70 -13.43
C ARG A 369 -2.97 32.93 -12.70
N SER A 370 -1.66 33.16 -12.86
CA SER A 370 -1.12 34.52 -12.98
C SER A 370 0.12 34.53 -13.89
N LEU A 371 -0.11 34.72 -15.20
CA LEU A 371 0.88 35.15 -16.22
C LEU A 371 0.26 35.29 -17.65
N SER A 372 -1.07 35.37 -17.78
CA SER A 372 -1.76 35.36 -19.07
C SER A 372 -1.61 36.64 -19.92
N SER A 373 -1.16 37.75 -19.35
CA SER A 373 -1.11 39.06 -20.03
C SER A 373 -0.01 39.21 -21.10
N ILE A 374 0.94 38.27 -21.19
CA ILE A 374 2.07 38.32 -22.15
C ILE A 374 1.80 37.44 -23.38
N TRP A 375 1.07 36.34 -23.25
CA TRP A 375 0.77 35.41 -24.36
C TRP A 375 -0.50 35.74 -25.15
N GLU A 376 -1.49 36.39 -24.53
CA GLU A 376 -2.73 36.83 -25.22
C GLU A 376 -2.44 37.82 -26.36
N LYS A 377 -1.40 38.65 -26.26
CA LYS A 377 -1.00 39.63 -27.29
C LYS A 377 -0.30 39.04 -28.52
N ILE A 378 0.05 37.75 -28.51
CA ILE A 378 0.72 37.07 -29.64
C ILE A 378 -0.28 36.25 -30.48
N LYS A 379 -1.45 35.92 -29.92
CA LYS A 379 -2.49 35.16 -30.63
C LYS A 379 -3.45 36.01 -31.48
N SER A 380 -3.63 37.30 -31.16
CA SER A 380 -4.55 38.20 -31.90
C SER A 380 -4.09 38.59 -33.32
N VAL A 381 -3.10 37.89 -33.89
CA VAL A 381 -2.55 38.12 -35.23
C VAL A 381 -3.09 37.11 -36.26
N PHE A 382 -3.70 35.99 -35.84
CA PHE A 382 -3.94 34.84 -36.73
C PHE A 382 -5.38 34.28 -36.80
N ASP A 383 -6.37 34.88 -36.13
CA ASP A 383 -7.78 34.45 -36.24
C ASP A 383 -8.62 35.39 -37.13
N PRO A 384 -9.18 34.90 -38.25
CA PRO A 384 -10.42 35.41 -38.84
C PRO A 384 -11.66 34.61 -38.35
N PRO A 385 -12.89 35.20 -38.34
CA PRO A 385 -13.97 34.73 -37.47
C PRO A 385 -15.16 34.11 -38.27
N PRO A 386 -16.43 34.00 -37.79
CA PRO A 386 -16.97 32.69 -37.41
C PRO A 386 -18.35 32.31 -38.00
N THR A 387 -18.63 31.01 -38.12
CA THR A 387 -19.97 30.37 -38.25
C THR A 387 -19.82 28.88 -37.86
N LEU A 388 -20.77 28.14 -37.28
CA LEU A 388 -22.24 28.29 -37.13
C LEU A 388 -22.74 27.57 -35.84
N GLN A 389 -24.00 27.77 -35.46
CA GLN A 389 -24.66 27.16 -34.29
C GLN A 389 -25.26 25.76 -34.59
N ALA A 390 -25.33 24.88 -33.59
CA ALA A 390 -26.41 23.91 -33.30
C ALA A 390 -26.04 23.03 -32.07
N THR A 391 -26.53 23.29 -30.86
CA THR A 391 -27.73 22.67 -30.23
C THR A 391 -27.72 21.14 -30.10
N GLY A 392 -27.65 20.62 -28.87
CA GLY A 392 -27.96 19.21 -28.55
C GLY A 392 -27.18 18.65 -27.35
N THR A 393 -27.71 18.80 -26.13
CA THR A 393 -27.18 18.16 -24.91
C THR A 393 -27.65 16.70 -24.83
N PRO A 394 -26.75 15.69 -24.81
CA PRO A 394 -27.10 14.33 -24.40
C PRO A 394 -27.18 14.27 -22.87
N ALA A 395 -28.09 13.44 -22.35
CA ALA A 395 -28.10 13.10 -20.93
C ALA A 395 -26.82 12.34 -20.53
N PRO A 396 -26.33 12.46 -19.28
CA PRO A 396 -25.18 11.70 -18.83
C PRO A 396 -25.47 10.20 -18.88
N PRO A 397 -24.52 9.35 -19.34
CA PRO A 397 -24.69 7.90 -19.27
C PRO A 397 -24.73 7.45 -17.80
N PRO A 398 -25.47 6.36 -17.48
CA PRO A 398 -25.42 5.77 -16.14
C PRO A 398 -23.98 5.31 -15.82
N PRO A 399 -23.59 5.27 -14.54
CA PRO A 399 -22.24 4.88 -14.15
C PRO A 399 -21.94 3.47 -14.64
N ILE A 400 -20.90 3.34 -15.45
CA ILE A 400 -20.36 2.05 -15.87
C ILE A 400 -19.76 1.41 -14.61
N ALA A 401 -20.47 0.42 -14.07
CA ALA A 401 -19.88 -0.47 -13.08
C ALA A 401 -18.69 -1.18 -13.75
N THR A 402 -17.47 -0.84 -13.33
CA THR A 402 -16.29 -1.64 -13.68
C THR A 402 -16.55 -3.06 -13.22
N PRO A 403 -16.44 -4.08 -14.09
CA PRO A 403 -16.71 -5.45 -13.70
C PRO A 403 -15.68 -5.87 -12.65
N VAL A 404 -16.12 -5.94 -11.41
CA VAL A 404 -15.50 -6.82 -10.42
C VAL A 404 -15.53 -8.21 -11.06
N PRO A 405 -14.38 -8.91 -11.21
CA PRO A 405 -14.41 -10.28 -11.67
C PRO A 405 -15.39 -11.05 -10.78
N PRO A 406 -16.43 -11.69 -11.34
CA PRO A 406 -17.40 -12.37 -10.50
C PRO A 406 -16.66 -13.39 -9.66
N ALA A 407 -16.87 -13.35 -8.33
CA ALA A 407 -16.36 -14.39 -7.43
C ALA A 407 -16.73 -15.74 -8.05
N PRO A 408 -15.76 -16.65 -8.27
CA PRO A 408 -15.91 -17.75 -9.20
C PRO A 408 -17.15 -18.55 -8.83
N THR A 409 -18.16 -18.49 -9.71
CA THR A 409 -19.50 -18.99 -9.43
C THR A 409 -19.42 -20.42 -8.93
N ASN A 410 -20.14 -20.75 -7.86
CA ASN A 410 -20.25 -22.12 -7.32
C ASN A 410 -21.04 -23.07 -8.24
N THR A 411 -20.99 -22.84 -9.55
CA THR A 411 -21.24 -23.84 -10.57
C THR A 411 -20.27 -25.00 -10.30
N PRO A 412 -20.75 -26.24 -10.11
CA PRO A 412 -19.86 -27.38 -10.03
C PRO A 412 -18.95 -27.40 -11.26
N ALA A 413 -17.65 -27.61 -11.06
CA ALA A 413 -16.75 -27.86 -12.18
C ALA A 413 -17.33 -29.00 -13.04
N PRO A 414 -17.27 -28.90 -14.38
CA PRO A 414 -17.67 -30.02 -15.23
C PRO A 414 -16.91 -31.27 -14.80
N THR A 415 -17.62 -32.40 -14.70
CA THR A 415 -17.04 -33.67 -14.26
C THR A 415 -16.23 -34.30 -15.39
N GLU A 416 -15.07 -33.69 -15.67
CA GLU A 416 -14.07 -34.15 -16.64
C GLU A 416 -13.30 -35.38 -16.12
N ALA A 417 -13.42 -35.72 -14.84
CA ALA A 417 -12.93 -37.00 -14.31
C ALA A 417 -13.98 -38.12 -14.52
N PRO A 418 -13.61 -39.30 -15.08
CA PRO A 418 -12.27 -39.76 -15.48
C PRO A 418 -11.99 -39.74 -17.00
N TRP A 419 -11.41 -38.66 -17.54
CA TRP A 419 -11.12 -38.53 -18.98
C TRP A 419 -10.04 -39.50 -19.50
N MET A 420 -9.05 -39.90 -18.68
CA MET A 420 -8.00 -40.81 -19.15
C MET A 420 -8.50 -42.24 -19.36
N SER A 421 -9.65 -42.61 -18.78
CA SER A 421 -10.19 -43.98 -18.76
C SER A 421 -10.53 -44.60 -20.13
N THR A 422 -10.62 -43.80 -21.19
CA THR A 422 -11.06 -44.31 -22.51
C THR A 422 -9.99 -45.17 -23.19
N LEU A 423 -10.40 -46.20 -23.94
CA LEU A 423 -9.47 -47.05 -24.70
C LEU A 423 -8.62 -46.26 -25.72
N ALA A 424 -9.13 -45.15 -26.23
CA ALA A 424 -8.39 -44.26 -27.11
C ALA A 424 -7.22 -43.60 -26.38
N ILE A 425 -7.48 -42.99 -25.21
CA ILE A 425 -6.45 -42.34 -24.38
C ILE A 425 -5.47 -43.36 -23.78
N GLN A 426 -5.95 -44.50 -23.27
CA GLN A 426 -5.08 -45.58 -22.78
C GLN A 426 -4.17 -46.16 -23.89
N GLY A 427 -4.60 -46.09 -25.15
CA GLY A 427 -3.79 -46.50 -26.31
C GLY A 427 -2.74 -45.48 -26.76
N MET A 428 -2.80 -44.22 -26.30
CA MET A 428 -1.83 -43.19 -26.66
C MET A 428 -0.49 -43.44 -26.00
N LYS A 429 0.59 -43.10 -26.73
CA LYS A 429 1.92 -42.96 -26.15
C LYS A 429 1.97 -41.74 -25.25
N LEU A 430 2.82 -41.79 -24.24
CA LEU A 430 3.04 -40.67 -23.33
C LEU A 430 3.58 -39.42 -24.05
N SER A 431 4.38 -39.59 -25.11
CA SER A 431 4.81 -38.50 -26.00
C SER A 431 3.69 -37.91 -26.88
N ASP A 432 2.58 -38.64 -27.04
CA ASP A 432 1.41 -38.29 -27.85
C ASP A 432 0.21 -37.82 -27.02
N LEU A 433 0.39 -37.56 -25.72
CA LEU A 433 -0.68 -37.19 -24.79
C LEU A 433 -0.47 -35.77 -24.28
N TYR A 434 -1.49 -34.92 -24.38
CA TYR A 434 -1.54 -33.64 -23.68
C TYR A 434 -2.12 -33.85 -22.27
N ILE A 435 -1.35 -33.48 -21.25
CA ILE A 435 -1.70 -33.60 -19.84
C ILE A 435 -1.85 -32.20 -19.25
N PRO A 436 -3.04 -31.80 -18.79
CA PRO A 436 -3.21 -30.53 -18.10
C PRO A 436 -2.61 -30.60 -16.69
N GLY A 437 -1.82 -29.58 -16.37
CA GLY A 437 -1.19 -29.40 -15.07
C GLY A 437 -1.48 -28.04 -14.48
N THR A 438 -1.21 -27.90 -13.18
CA THR A 438 -1.23 -26.63 -12.46
C THR A 438 0.15 -26.27 -11.95
N HIS A 439 0.53 -25.02 -12.16
CA HIS A 439 1.71 -24.40 -11.54
C HIS A 439 1.36 -23.99 -10.11
N ASP A 440 2.28 -24.20 -9.16
CA ASP A 440 2.06 -23.95 -7.72
C ASP A 440 0.66 -24.41 -7.25
N SER A 441 0.35 -25.69 -7.47
CA SER A 441 -1.01 -26.24 -7.31
C SER A 441 -1.60 -26.05 -5.91
N GLN A 442 -0.72 -25.98 -4.91
CA GLN A 442 -0.96 -25.75 -3.50
C GLN A 442 -1.26 -24.28 -3.14
N ALA A 443 -0.93 -23.33 -4.02
CA ALA A 443 -1.02 -21.90 -3.78
C ALA A 443 -2.43 -21.32 -4.00
N TYR A 444 -3.44 -21.96 -3.39
CA TYR A 444 -4.83 -21.45 -3.35
C TYR A 444 -5.17 -20.74 -2.04
N ALA A 445 -4.54 -21.13 -0.92
CA ALA A 445 -4.76 -20.55 0.40
C ALA A 445 -3.44 -20.44 1.17
N PHE A 446 -3.25 -19.33 1.89
CA PHE A 446 -2.03 -19.02 2.64
C PHE A 446 -2.30 -18.60 4.08
N GLN A 447 -1.28 -18.74 4.91
CA GLN A 447 -1.21 -18.17 6.25
C GLN A 447 -0.39 -16.87 6.21
N HIS A 448 -0.56 -15.98 7.20
CA HIS A 448 0.29 -14.78 7.37
C HIS A 448 1.69 -15.15 7.93
N ILE A 449 2.34 -16.13 7.31
CA ILE A 449 3.62 -16.69 7.72
C ILE A 449 4.45 -16.90 6.45
N LEU A 450 5.65 -16.32 6.40
CA LEU A 450 6.60 -16.55 5.31
C LEU A 450 7.10 -18.01 5.33
N SER A 451 7.47 -18.55 4.17
CA SER A 451 8.15 -19.85 4.12
C SER A 451 9.53 -19.81 4.77
N LEU A 452 10.10 -20.98 5.07
CA LEU A 452 11.53 -21.06 5.43
C LEU A 452 12.44 -20.99 4.20
N ILE A 453 11.90 -21.26 3.00
CA ILE A 453 12.57 -20.99 1.72
C ILE A 453 12.59 -19.49 1.47
N GLN A 454 13.79 -18.91 1.37
CA GLN A 454 14.00 -17.50 1.01
C GLN A 454 14.45 -17.41 -0.45
N TYR A 455 13.63 -16.79 -1.29
CA TYR A 455 14.00 -16.53 -2.69
C TYR A 455 14.78 -15.21 -2.79
N PRO A 456 15.87 -15.11 -3.57
CA PRO A 456 16.76 -13.93 -3.57
C PRO A 456 16.10 -12.60 -3.94
N ASP A 457 15.03 -12.64 -4.73
CA ASP A 457 14.25 -11.48 -5.21
C ASP A 457 13.26 -10.94 -4.17
N ILE A 458 12.74 -11.80 -3.28
CA ILE A 458 11.84 -11.43 -2.17
C ILE A 458 12.46 -11.57 -0.77
N ALA A 459 13.74 -11.93 -0.65
CA ALA A 459 14.45 -12.12 0.62
C ALA A 459 14.36 -10.92 1.59
N PHE A 460 14.10 -9.71 1.07
CA PHE A 460 13.86 -8.52 1.89
C PHE A 460 12.65 -8.66 2.84
N LEU A 461 11.67 -9.52 2.52
CA LEU A 461 10.50 -9.78 3.37
C LEU A 461 10.88 -10.39 4.74
N TRP A 462 11.98 -11.14 4.82
CA TRP A 462 12.52 -11.66 6.08
C TRP A 462 13.36 -10.62 6.85
N THR A 463 13.47 -9.38 6.35
CA THR A 463 14.12 -8.26 7.06
C THR A 463 13.12 -7.36 7.79
N PHE A 464 11.83 -7.74 7.82
CA PHE A 464 10.75 -7.05 8.51
C PHE A 464 10.30 -7.81 9.75
N ASP A 465 9.87 -7.07 10.77
CA ASP A 465 9.10 -7.58 11.89
C ASP A 465 7.66 -7.11 11.72
N TYR A 466 6.76 -8.06 11.51
CA TYR A 466 5.37 -7.80 11.12
C TYR A 466 4.47 -7.50 12.32
N THR A 467 4.90 -7.79 13.56
CA THR A 467 4.01 -7.74 14.73
C THR A 467 4.66 -7.16 15.98
N LEU A 468 5.95 -7.35 16.22
CA LEU A 468 6.61 -6.88 17.43
C LEU A 468 7.06 -5.42 17.29
N PRO A 469 6.94 -4.60 18.36
CA PRO A 469 7.51 -3.26 18.38
C PRO A 469 9.04 -3.30 18.51
N ALA A 470 9.69 -2.23 18.06
CA ALA A 470 11.12 -2.03 18.15
C ALA A 470 11.59 -1.91 19.63
N PRO A 471 12.79 -2.43 19.98
CA PRO A 471 13.34 -2.32 21.33
C PRO A 471 13.42 -0.87 21.85
N SER A 472 12.68 -0.56 22.90
CA SER A 472 12.55 0.79 23.46
C SER A 472 13.62 1.15 24.50
N ASP A 473 14.75 0.45 24.51
CA ASP A 473 15.87 0.63 25.45
C ASP A 473 17.03 1.47 24.85
N GLY A 474 16.94 1.84 23.57
CA GLY A 474 17.97 2.57 22.84
C GLY A 474 19.12 1.68 22.35
N SER A 475 18.92 0.36 22.30
CA SER A 475 19.80 -0.57 21.58
C SER A 475 19.56 -0.55 20.06
N PHE A 476 18.35 -0.20 19.63
CA PHE A 476 17.89 -0.29 18.24
C PHE A 476 17.67 1.09 17.60
N ASP A 477 18.19 1.32 16.40
CA ASP A 477 17.90 2.52 15.59
C ASP A 477 16.72 2.27 14.62
N PRO A 478 15.56 2.92 14.77
CA PRO A 478 14.42 2.74 13.85
C PRO A 478 14.62 3.36 12.47
N ILE A 479 15.73 4.07 12.21
CA ILE A 479 16.06 4.62 10.88
C ILE A 479 16.93 3.67 10.06
N SER A 480 17.85 2.94 10.69
CA SER A 480 18.84 2.08 10.00
C SER A 480 18.93 0.64 10.50
N GLY A 481 18.32 0.32 11.63
CA GLY A 481 18.32 -0.99 12.27
C GLY A 481 17.51 -2.03 11.49
N ARG A 482 17.76 -3.30 11.83
CA ARG A 482 17.03 -4.46 11.30
C ARG A 482 16.68 -5.42 12.44
N PRO A 483 15.53 -6.10 12.40
CA PRO A 483 14.48 -6.00 11.38
C PRO A 483 13.76 -4.64 11.39
N ILE A 484 13.09 -4.26 10.30
CA ILE A 484 12.26 -3.05 10.27
C ILE A 484 10.89 -3.41 10.85
N HIS A 485 10.51 -2.77 11.96
CA HIS A 485 9.26 -3.04 12.66
C HIS A 485 8.09 -2.33 11.98
N LEU A 486 7.09 -3.09 11.54
CA LEU A 486 5.89 -2.58 10.85
C LEU A 486 4.72 -2.34 11.80
N GLY A 487 4.66 -3.11 12.90
CA GLY A 487 3.47 -3.22 13.75
C GLY A 487 2.33 -3.98 13.07
N PRO A 488 1.32 -4.44 13.82
CA PRO A 488 0.38 -5.46 13.38
C PRO A 488 -0.47 -5.05 12.17
N VAL A 489 -0.98 -3.81 12.10
CA VAL A 489 -1.92 -3.42 11.03
C VAL A 489 -1.20 -3.28 9.69
N LEU A 490 0.01 -2.73 9.68
CA LEU A 490 0.83 -2.67 8.47
C LEU A 490 1.42 -4.04 8.13
N GLY A 491 1.81 -4.85 9.12
CA GLY A 491 2.27 -6.21 8.90
C GLY A 491 1.20 -7.09 8.24
N ASP A 492 -0.02 -7.09 8.76
CA ASP A 492 -1.16 -7.80 8.15
C ASP A 492 -1.50 -7.26 6.76
N TYR A 493 -1.44 -5.94 6.52
CA TYR A 493 -1.65 -5.39 5.18
C TYR A 493 -0.60 -5.90 4.18
N VAL A 494 0.69 -5.86 4.56
CA VAL A 494 1.77 -6.38 3.71
C VAL A 494 1.59 -7.88 3.44
N MET A 495 1.24 -8.68 4.44
CA MET A 495 0.95 -10.12 4.24
C MET A 495 -0.23 -10.35 3.28
N ASN A 496 -1.33 -9.60 3.41
CA ASN A 496 -2.46 -9.67 2.48
C ASN A 496 -2.06 -9.30 1.04
N SER A 497 -1.28 -8.24 0.85
CA SER A 497 -0.76 -7.88 -0.48
C SER A 497 0.16 -8.96 -1.06
N ILE A 498 0.94 -9.66 -0.23
CA ILE A 498 1.75 -10.80 -0.69
C ILE A 498 0.85 -11.96 -1.13
N ILE A 499 -0.24 -12.25 -0.42
CA ILE A 499 -1.22 -13.28 -0.83
C ILE A 499 -1.76 -13.01 -2.24
N HIS A 500 -2.07 -11.75 -2.56
CA HIS A 500 -2.56 -11.33 -3.88
C HIS A 500 -1.52 -11.45 -5.01
N VAL A 501 -0.23 -11.62 -4.71
CA VAL A 501 0.80 -11.90 -5.72
C VAL A 501 1.24 -13.36 -5.74
N SER A 502 1.07 -14.10 -4.63
CA SER A 502 1.41 -15.52 -4.51
C SER A 502 0.30 -16.50 -4.93
N ARG A 503 -0.98 -16.10 -5.02
CA ARG A 503 -2.08 -17.04 -5.34
C ARG A 503 -2.09 -17.47 -6.82
N ALA A 504 -1.55 -18.66 -7.09
CA ALA A 504 -1.48 -19.27 -8.42
C ALA A 504 -2.73 -20.07 -8.81
N GLN A 505 -3.55 -20.52 -7.84
CA GLN A 505 -4.76 -21.31 -8.10
C GLN A 505 -5.97 -20.79 -7.30
N SER A 506 -7.18 -21.04 -7.76
CA SER A 506 -8.41 -20.58 -7.08
C SER A 506 -9.09 -21.65 -6.20
N ARG A 507 -8.69 -22.91 -6.33
CA ARG A 507 -9.31 -24.08 -5.68
C ARG A 507 -8.29 -25.10 -5.21
N ASP A 508 -8.73 -26.02 -4.36
CA ASP A 508 -7.93 -27.14 -3.85
C ASP A 508 -7.66 -28.23 -4.90
N LEU A 509 -6.75 -29.16 -4.56
CA LEU A 509 -6.37 -30.27 -5.43
C LEU A 509 -7.55 -31.19 -5.76
N THR A 510 -8.49 -31.37 -4.83
CA THR A 510 -9.72 -32.17 -5.08
C THR A 510 -10.52 -31.56 -6.23
N THR A 511 -10.68 -30.24 -6.24
CA THR A 511 -11.39 -29.53 -7.31
C THR A 511 -10.61 -29.55 -8.62
N GLN A 512 -9.28 -29.35 -8.58
CA GLN A 512 -8.39 -29.44 -9.74
C GLN A 512 -8.44 -30.83 -10.38
N LEU A 513 -8.35 -31.91 -9.58
CA LEU A 513 -8.46 -33.31 -10.03
C LEU A 513 -9.82 -33.59 -10.70
N ASN A 514 -10.92 -33.11 -10.13
CA ASN A 514 -12.26 -33.25 -10.71
C ASN A 514 -12.42 -32.44 -12.01
N GLY A 515 -11.74 -31.29 -12.10
CA GLY A 515 -11.58 -30.47 -13.30
C GLY A 515 -10.61 -31.02 -14.36
N GLY A 516 -10.14 -32.26 -14.19
CA GLY A 516 -9.32 -32.94 -15.18
C GLY A 516 -7.81 -32.75 -15.05
N ILE A 517 -7.31 -31.93 -14.11
CA ILE A 517 -5.87 -31.74 -13.86
C ILE A 517 -5.21 -33.04 -13.43
N ARG A 518 -4.06 -33.36 -14.02
CA ARG A 518 -3.29 -34.60 -13.77
C ARG A 518 -1.82 -34.38 -13.51
N HIS A 519 -1.35 -33.14 -13.49
CA HIS A 519 -0.02 -32.79 -13.02
C HIS A 519 -0.08 -31.66 -12.00
N PHE A 520 0.69 -31.80 -10.93
CA PHE A 520 0.70 -30.85 -9.83
C PHE A 520 2.14 -30.48 -9.49
N ASP A 521 2.56 -29.25 -9.79
CA ASP A 521 3.76 -28.64 -9.18
C ASP A 521 3.43 -28.33 -7.72
N LEU A 522 4.15 -28.97 -6.78
CA LEU A 522 3.98 -28.87 -5.33
C LEU A 522 5.28 -28.43 -4.68
N ARG A 523 5.36 -27.14 -4.32
CA ARG A 523 6.54 -26.61 -3.61
C ARG A 523 6.44 -26.86 -2.12
N VAL A 524 7.34 -27.70 -1.60
CA VAL A 524 7.26 -28.23 -0.23
C VAL A 524 8.54 -27.95 0.55
N TYR A 525 8.42 -27.52 1.79
CA TYR A 525 9.55 -27.42 2.71
C TYR A 525 9.24 -28.10 4.05
N TYR A 526 10.29 -28.53 4.75
CA TYR A 526 10.21 -29.06 6.10
C TYR A 526 10.40 -27.93 7.11
N ASP A 527 9.47 -27.81 8.05
CA ASP A 527 9.57 -26.95 9.22
C ASP A 527 10.03 -27.77 10.43
N PRO A 528 11.29 -27.60 10.91
CA PRO A 528 11.81 -28.39 12.02
C PRO A 528 11.17 -28.01 13.36
N SER A 529 10.51 -26.85 13.47
CA SER A 529 9.86 -26.41 14.70
C SER A 529 8.49 -27.05 14.95
N ASP A 530 7.77 -27.42 13.87
CA ASP A 530 6.48 -28.12 13.90
C ASP A 530 6.59 -29.60 13.43
N ASP A 531 7.81 -30.08 13.21
CA ASP A 531 8.13 -31.41 12.66
C ASP A 531 7.23 -31.82 11.46
N THR A 532 7.04 -30.88 10.53
CA THR A 532 5.97 -30.97 9.51
C THR A 532 6.45 -30.52 8.13
N PHE A 533 5.95 -31.17 7.08
CA PHE A 533 6.05 -30.71 5.68
C PHE A 533 4.94 -29.73 5.31
N TYR A 534 5.32 -28.48 5.05
CA TYR A 534 4.44 -27.41 4.60
C TYR A 534 4.60 -27.14 3.12
N SER A 535 3.51 -26.72 2.50
CA SER A 535 3.51 -26.17 1.14
C SER A 535 3.83 -24.66 1.15
N GLN A 536 4.36 -24.13 0.05
CA GLN A 536 4.72 -22.71 -0.03
C GLN A 536 4.64 -22.09 -1.43
N HIS A 537 4.57 -20.75 -1.48
CA HIS A 537 4.92 -19.93 -2.64
C HIS A 537 5.35 -18.53 -2.11
N GLY A 538 6.51 -18.50 -1.44
CA GLY A 538 7.01 -17.35 -0.64
C GLY A 538 6.29 -17.17 0.71
N LEU A 539 4.97 -17.37 0.73
CA LEU A 539 4.18 -17.60 1.94
C LEU A 539 3.96 -19.09 2.18
N ARG A 540 3.78 -19.47 3.45
CA ARG A 540 3.32 -20.79 3.88
C ARG A 540 1.87 -20.98 3.43
N ALA A 541 1.63 -22.00 2.60
CA ALA A 541 0.28 -22.39 2.22
C ALA A 541 -0.46 -22.99 3.43
N VAL A 542 -1.78 -22.85 3.47
CA VAL A 542 -2.64 -23.50 4.48
C VAL A 542 -2.52 -25.03 4.47
N PRO A 543 -2.60 -25.73 3.32
CA PRO A 543 -2.47 -27.19 3.31
C PRO A 543 -1.05 -27.65 3.65
N LYS A 544 -0.94 -28.67 4.52
CA LYS A 544 0.28 -29.45 4.71
C LYS A 544 0.42 -30.47 3.57
N LEU A 545 1.62 -31.01 3.34
CA LEU A 545 1.83 -32.05 2.31
C LEU A 545 0.88 -33.25 2.52
N VAL A 546 0.66 -33.67 3.77
CA VAL A 546 -0.24 -34.78 4.11
C VAL A 546 -1.69 -34.52 3.66
N ASP A 547 -2.16 -33.27 3.71
CA ASP A 547 -3.51 -32.89 3.29
C ASP A 547 -3.66 -33.00 1.78
N LEU A 548 -2.64 -32.57 1.02
CA LEU A 548 -2.59 -32.65 -0.44
C LEU A 548 -2.58 -34.10 -0.91
N LEU A 549 -1.74 -34.94 -0.31
CA LEU A 549 -1.68 -36.38 -0.61
C LEU A 549 -2.98 -37.10 -0.24
N THR A 550 -3.66 -36.69 0.84
CA THR A 550 -4.97 -37.21 1.23
C THR A 550 -6.04 -36.89 0.18
N GLN A 551 -6.02 -35.70 -0.43
CA GLN A 551 -6.93 -35.34 -1.52
C GLN A 551 -6.70 -36.23 -2.77
N VAL A 552 -5.44 -36.46 -3.15
CA VAL A 552 -5.07 -37.38 -4.23
C VAL A 552 -5.52 -38.81 -3.93
N GLN A 553 -5.28 -39.29 -2.70
CA GLN A 553 -5.73 -40.61 -2.24
C GLN A 553 -7.24 -40.77 -2.34
N ASN A 554 -8.01 -39.78 -1.87
CA ASN A 554 -9.47 -39.80 -1.90
C ASN A 554 -10.03 -39.80 -3.32
N PHE A 555 -9.44 -39.02 -4.24
CA PHE A 555 -9.81 -39.03 -5.66
C PHE A 555 -9.57 -40.40 -6.30
N ILE A 556 -8.39 -40.99 -6.06
CA ILE A 556 -8.02 -42.32 -6.58
C ILE A 556 -8.96 -43.41 -6.03
N ALA A 557 -9.24 -43.39 -4.72
CA ALA A 557 -10.10 -44.36 -4.05
C ALA A 557 -11.57 -44.24 -4.49
N SER A 558 -12.02 -43.03 -4.82
CA SER A 558 -13.37 -42.79 -5.36
C SER A 558 -13.54 -43.21 -6.82
N ASN A 559 -12.43 -43.37 -7.56
CA ASN A 559 -12.41 -43.67 -9.00
C ASN A 559 -11.59 -44.93 -9.34
N PRO A 560 -11.78 -46.09 -8.68
CA PRO A 560 -10.81 -47.18 -8.66
C PRO A 560 -10.48 -47.82 -10.03
N THR A 561 -11.39 -47.73 -11.00
CA THR A 561 -11.25 -48.29 -12.36
C THR A 561 -10.92 -47.25 -13.43
N ALA A 562 -10.66 -45.99 -13.03
CA ALA A 562 -10.50 -44.88 -13.95
C ALA A 562 -9.21 -44.93 -14.78
N GLN A 563 -8.18 -45.65 -14.34
CA GLN A 563 -6.90 -45.77 -15.04
C GLN A 563 -6.24 -44.39 -15.28
N GLU A 564 -6.39 -43.49 -14.31
CA GLU A 564 -5.76 -42.16 -14.37
C GLU A 564 -4.27 -42.27 -14.00
N LEU A 565 -3.43 -41.48 -14.67
CA LEU A 565 -2.06 -41.18 -14.25
C LEU A 565 -2.05 -39.78 -13.63
N ILE A 566 -1.68 -39.70 -12.36
CA ILE A 566 -1.47 -38.45 -11.63
C ILE A 566 0.03 -38.25 -11.44
N VAL A 567 0.54 -37.09 -11.82
CA VAL A 567 1.94 -36.70 -11.63
C VAL A 567 2.00 -35.66 -10.51
N LEU A 568 2.83 -35.92 -9.50
CA LEU A 568 3.10 -35.02 -8.39
C LEU A 568 4.57 -34.62 -8.48
N ASP A 569 4.86 -33.38 -8.87
CA ASP A 569 6.21 -32.82 -8.83
C ASP A 569 6.43 -32.14 -7.48
N ILE A 570 7.46 -32.57 -6.75
CA ILE A 570 7.75 -32.09 -5.39
C ILE A 570 9.10 -31.37 -5.39
N SER A 571 9.01 -30.05 -5.48
CA SER A 571 10.10 -29.15 -5.87
C SER A 571 10.35 -28.05 -4.82
N HIS A 572 11.41 -27.26 -5.03
CA HIS A 572 11.79 -26.11 -4.17
C HIS A 572 11.90 -26.43 -2.68
N THR A 573 12.56 -27.56 -2.38
CA THR A 573 12.69 -28.14 -1.05
C THR A 573 13.94 -27.67 -0.29
N ASN A 574 13.92 -27.84 1.04
CA ASN A 574 15.07 -27.68 1.93
C ASN A 574 15.60 -29.02 2.47
N PHE A 575 15.24 -30.16 1.86
CA PHE A 575 15.46 -31.48 2.49
C PHE A 575 16.93 -31.92 2.53
N ASN A 576 17.77 -31.40 1.63
CA ASN A 576 19.22 -31.63 1.60
C ASN A 576 20.00 -30.81 2.66
N GLN A 577 19.34 -30.31 3.71
CA GLN A 577 19.92 -29.48 4.76
C GLN A 577 19.74 -30.14 6.13
N ASP A 578 20.71 -29.95 7.02
CA ASP A 578 20.57 -30.29 8.43
C ASP A 578 20.02 -29.07 9.19
N PHE A 579 19.15 -29.30 10.17
CA PHE A 579 18.48 -28.26 10.95
C PHE A 579 18.92 -28.31 12.41
N GLU A 580 19.34 -27.19 12.98
CA GLU A 580 19.63 -27.06 14.42
C GLU A 580 18.47 -26.33 15.12
N LEU A 581 17.91 -26.94 16.16
CA LEU A 581 16.86 -26.37 17.00
C LEU A 581 17.45 -25.55 18.15
N ASP A 582 16.66 -24.63 18.72
CA ASP A 582 17.05 -23.78 19.86
C ASP A 582 17.61 -24.53 21.10
N ASN A 583 17.28 -25.82 21.22
CA ASN A 583 17.77 -26.70 22.30
C ASN A 583 19.08 -27.45 21.94
N GLY A 584 19.71 -27.14 20.80
CA GLY A 584 20.92 -27.80 20.28
C GLY A 584 20.68 -29.17 19.62
N THR A 585 19.42 -29.55 19.36
CA THR A 585 19.11 -30.81 18.64
C THR A 585 19.30 -30.61 17.14
N THR A 586 20.12 -31.45 16.51
CA THR A 586 20.24 -31.53 15.05
C THR A 586 19.23 -32.53 14.48
N ILE A 587 18.44 -32.11 13.50
CA ILE A 587 17.66 -32.99 12.62
C ILE A 587 18.43 -33.08 11.30
N THR A 588 18.90 -34.27 10.93
CA THR A 588 19.69 -34.43 9.70
C THR A 588 18.80 -34.52 8.46
N SER A 589 19.34 -34.13 7.32
CA SER A 589 18.77 -34.33 5.98
C SER A 589 18.26 -35.77 5.76
N ASP A 590 19.03 -36.80 6.17
CA ASP A 590 18.58 -38.20 6.14
C ASP A 590 17.31 -38.46 6.97
N GLN A 591 17.17 -37.82 8.14
CA GLN A 591 15.95 -37.93 8.95
C GLN A 591 14.77 -37.22 8.29
N VAL A 592 15.00 -36.09 7.61
CA VAL A 592 13.98 -35.39 6.82
C VAL A 592 13.54 -36.25 5.63
N HIS A 593 14.47 -36.85 4.89
CA HIS A 593 14.18 -37.80 3.81
C HIS A 593 13.36 -39.00 4.32
N ALA A 594 13.70 -39.58 5.47
CA ALA A 594 12.94 -40.68 6.08
C ALA A 594 11.51 -40.27 6.50
N LYS A 595 11.34 -39.07 7.08
CA LYS A 595 10.02 -38.50 7.43
C LYS A 595 9.18 -38.24 6.17
N PHE A 596 9.80 -37.73 5.11
CA PHE A 596 9.14 -37.48 3.83
C PHE A 596 8.71 -38.80 3.17
N GLN A 597 9.60 -39.79 3.11
CA GLN A 597 9.31 -41.15 2.63
C GLN A 597 8.13 -41.78 3.36
N SER A 598 8.06 -41.63 4.69
CA SER A 598 6.90 -42.06 5.50
C SER A 598 5.61 -41.34 5.07
N THR A 599 5.69 -40.02 4.83
CA THR A 599 4.56 -39.15 4.45
C THR A 599 3.99 -39.51 3.08
N ILE A 600 4.84 -39.76 2.07
CA ILE A 600 4.40 -40.20 0.73
C ILE A 600 4.00 -41.68 0.68
N GLY A 601 4.40 -42.49 1.67
CA GLY A 601 4.08 -43.92 1.77
C GLY A 601 2.58 -44.23 1.77
N GLN A 602 1.72 -43.28 2.13
CA GLN A 602 0.26 -43.41 2.03
C GLN A 602 -0.26 -43.64 0.59
N LEU A 603 0.54 -43.27 -0.43
CA LEU A 603 0.22 -43.50 -1.84
C LEU A 603 0.89 -44.76 -2.42
N GLN A 604 1.71 -45.50 -1.64
CA GLN A 604 2.63 -46.53 -2.13
C GLN A 604 1.99 -47.59 -3.04
N GLN A 605 0.75 -48.01 -2.76
CA GLN A 605 0.05 -49.02 -3.58
C GLN A 605 -0.32 -48.55 -5.00
N TRP A 606 -0.34 -47.23 -5.25
CA TRP A 606 -0.60 -46.64 -6.56
C TRP A 606 0.66 -46.10 -7.24
N ILE A 607 1.82 -46.10 -6.59
CA ILE A 607 3.03 -45.53 -7.20
C ILE A 607 3.41 -46.31 -8.46
N TYR A 608 3.60 -45.58 -9.56
CA TYR A 608 4.26 -46.06 -10.76
C TYR A 608 5.74 -45.71 -10.67
N MET A 609 6.58 -46.74 -10.55
CA MET A 609 8.03 -46.62 -10.65
C MET A 609 8.47 -47.14 -12.02
N PRO A 610 9.06 -46.31 -12.89
CA PRO A 610 9.61 -46.76 -14.16
C PRO A 610 10.64 -47.89 -13.95
N PRO A 611 10.70 -48.92 -14.83
CA PRO A 611 11.57 -50.10 -14.62
C PRO A 611 13.06 -49.78 -14.41
N ASN A 612 13.54 -48.66 -14.94
CA ASN A 612 14.94 -48.21 -14.85
C ASN A 612 15.14 -46.99 -13.93
N ALA A 613 14.13 -46.54 -13.18
CA ALA A 613 14.25 -45.42 -12.27
C ALA A 613 14.73 -45.83 -10.86
N ARG A 614 14.42 -47.07 -10.43
CA ARG A 614 14.73 -47.53 -9.06
C ARG A 614 16.24 -47.46 -8.77
N GLY A 615 16.61 -46.66 -7.78
CA GLY A 615 18.01 -46.44 -7.39
C GLY A 615 18.87 -45.68 -8.40
N THR A 616 18.29 -45.12 -9.46
CA THR A 616 18.99 -44.25 -10.39
C THR A 616 18.86 -42.81 -9.91
N PRO A 617 19.98 -42.07 -9.67
CA PRO A 617 19.91 -40.69 -9.20
C PRO A 617 19.14 -39.78 -10.14
N ASN A 618 19.34 -39.92 -11.45
CA ASN A 618 18.72 -39.10 -12.48
C ASN A 618 18.14 -40.00 -13.57
N PHE A 619 16.81 -40.07 -13.69
CA PHE A 619 16.12 -40.93 -14.65
C PHE A 619 15.89 -40.25 -16.00
N ASP A 620 16.24 -40.95 -17.09
CA ASP A 620 15.98 -40.49 -18.46
C ASP A 620 14.51 -40.72 -18.86
N PHE A 621 13.74 -39.62 -18.88
CA PHE A 621 12.34 -39.62 -19.29
C PHE A 621 12.10 -39.96 -20.76
N GLN A 622 13.11 -39.89 -21.64
CA GLN A 622 12.98 -40.37 -23.03
C GLN A 622 12.69 -41.87 -23.08
N THR A 623 13.05 -42.63 -22.05
CA THR A 623 12.71 -44.06 -21.96
C THR A 623 11.20 -44.31 -21.87
N LEU A 624 10.42 -43.34 -21.38
CA LEU A 624 8.95 -43.42 -21.31
C LEU A 624 8.24 -42.91 -22.57
N GLN A 625 8.92 -42.25 -23.51
CA GLN A 625 8.27 -41.58 -24.65
C GLN A 625 7.36 -42.53 -25.48
N ASN A 626 7.74 -43.81 -25.58
CA ASN A 626 7.00 -44.85 -26.33
C ASN A 626 6.11 -45.73 -25.44
N ALA A 627 6.12 -45.55 -24.12
CA ALA A 627 5.19 -46.23 -23.24
C ALA A 627 3.77 -45.73 -23.53
N THR A 628 2.82 -46.65 -23.68
CA THR A 628 1.40 -46.28 -23.75
C THR A 628 0.86 -46.03 -22.34
N LEU A 629 -0.13 -45.15 -22.20
CA LEU A 629 -0.74 -44.88 -20.90
C LEU A 629 -1.27 -46.18 -20.26
N GLY A 630 -1.90 -47.06 -21.04
CA GLY A 630 -2.34 -48.39 -20.60
C GLY A 630 -1.23 -49.31 -20.06
N SER A 631 0.00 -49.17 -20.56
CA SER A 631 1.16 -49.92 -20.05
C SER A 631 1.69 -49.41 -18.70
N ILE A 632 1.41 -48.14 -18.40
CA ILE A 632 1.75 -47.46 -17.14
C ILE A 632 0.67 -47.76 -16.09
N THR A 633 -0.60 -47.54 -16.44
CA THR A 633 -1.78 -47.68 -15.57
C THR A 633 -2.07 -49.14 -15.21
N GLN A 634 -1.85 -50.07 -16.14
CA GLN A 634 -2.02 -51.51 -15.92
C GLN A 634 -3.42 -51.90 -15.44
N GLY A 635 -4.45 -51.16 -15.89
CA GLY A 635 -5.84 -51.39 -15.49
C GLY A 635 -6.27 -50.74 -14.17
N GLY A 636 -5.40 -49.93 -13.52
CA GLY A 636 -5.73 -49.15 -12.33
C GLY A 636 -5.10 -47.76 -12.33
N ASN A 637 -5.49 -46.94 -11.36
CA ASN A 637 -4.91 -45.60 -11.19
C ASN A 637 -3.44 -45.68 -10.75
N LYS A 638 -2.63 -44.71 -11.20
CA LYS A 638 -1.22 -44.59 -10.85
C LYS A 638 -0.84 -43.18 -10.43
N VAL A 639 0.15 -43.11 -9.54
CA VAL A 639 0.81 -41.86 -9.14
C VAL A 639 2.28 -41.94 -9.53
N LEU A 640 2.76 -40.96 -10.29
CA LEU A 640 4.18 -40.74 -10.54
C LEU A 640 4.63 -39.58 -9.64
N ILE A 641 5.55 -39.84 -8.71
CA ILE A 641 6.12 -38.81 -7.83
C ILE A 641 7.48 -38.41 -8.38
N LEU A 642 7.64 -37.12 -8.66
CA LEU A 642 8.90 -36.52 -9.09
C LEU A 642 9.50 -35.75 -7.93
N THR A 643 10.83 -35.80 -7.82
CA THR A 643 11.59 -35.04 -6.82
C THR A 643 12.86 -34.50 -7.48
N PRO A 644 12.83 -33.35 -8.16
CA PRO A 644 14.01 -32.81 -8.84
C PRO A 644 15.17 -32.47 -7.89
N ASP A 645 14.88 -32.04 -6.66
CA ASP A 645 15.93 -31.56 -5.73
C ASP A 645 16.70 -32.69 -5.00
N PHE A 646 16.14 -33.89 -4.89
CA PHE A 646 16.69 -35.00 -4.10
C PHE A 646 16.17 -36.36 -4.61
N ALA A 647 16.80 -37.49 -4.27
CA ALA A 647 16.43 -38.80 -4.82
C ALA A 647 15.94 -39.78 -3.74
N LEU A 648 14.77 -40.40 -3.94
CA LEU A 648 14.28 -41.52 -3.12
C LEU A 648 14.21 -42.81 -3.96
N PRO A 649 15.21 -43.69 -3.88
CA PRO A 649 15.35 -44.87 -4.74
C PRO A 649 14.10 -45.71 -5.01
N ASP A 650 13.19 -45.81 -4.05
CA ASP A 650 12.06 -46.76 -4.09
C ASP A 650 10.68 -46.12 -4.35
N LEU A 651 10.53 -44.80 -4.25
CA LEU A 651 9.21 -44.13 -4.24
C LEU A 651 9.10 -42.87 -5.12
N SER A 652 10.20 -42.21 -5.48
CA SER A 652 10.16 -41.05 -6.38
C SER A 652 11.18 -41.18 -7.52
N VAL A 653 11.01 -40.34 -8.53
CA VAL A 653 11.90 -40.24 -9.68
C VAL A 653 12.54 -38.85 -9.66
N ASN A 654 13.86 -38.79 -9.54
CA ASN A 654 14.62 -37.56 -9.74
C ASN A 654 15.06 -37.48 -11.22
N THR A 655 15.13 -36.27 -11.77
CA THR A 655 15.10 -36.00 -13.21
C THR A 655 16.33 -35.16 -13.65
N ASP A 656 17.25 -35.74 -14.42
CA ASP A 656 18.03 -34.95 -15.39
C ASP A 656 17.20 -34.89 -16.67
N GLY A 657 16.84 -33.69 -17.13
CA GLY A 657 16.28 -33.51 -18.47
C GLY A 657 14.77 -33.24 -18.56
N TRP A 658 14.09 -32.91 -17.46
CA TRP A 658 12.83 -32.17 -17.56
C TRP A 658 13.12 -30.79 -18.17
N ILE A 659 12.55 -30.50 -19.35
CA ILE A 659 12.79 -29.23 -20.06
C ILE A 659 11.48 -28.46 -20.15
N VAL A 660 11.39 -27.41 -19.35
CA VAL A 660 10.34 -26.39 -19.47
C VAL A 660 10.61 -25.51 -20.68
N ALA A 661 9.59 -25.28 -21.50
CA ALA A 661 9.60 -24.40 -22.65
C ALA A 661 9.29 -22.95 -22.26
N PRO A 662 9.92 -21.95 -22.90
CA PRO A 662 10.95 -22.06 -23.93
C PRO A 662 12.34 -22.37 -23.36
N SER A 663 13.14 -23.15 -24.09
CA SER A 663 14.54 -23.47 -23.75
C SER A 663 15.42 -23.42 -24.99
N ASP A 664 16.66 -22.97 -24.84
CA ASP A 664 17.68 -23.01 -25.90
C ASP A 664 18.18 -24.45 -26.19
N LYS A 665 17.87 -25.40 -25.29
CA LYS A 665 18.17 -26.82 -25.49
C LYS A 665 17.06 -27.47 -26.33
N PRO A 666 17.39 -28.34 -27.30
CA PRO A 666 16.36 -29.14 -27.99
C PRO A 666 15.60 -30.01 -26.96
N PRO A 667 14.28 -30.17 -27.11
CA PRO A 667 13.48 -31.00 -26.21
C PRO A 667 14.02 -32.43 -26.11
N ALA A 668 14.11 -32.95 -24.88
CA ALA A 668 14.87 -34.16 -24.58
C ALA A 668 14.16 -35.06 -23.55
N GLY A 669 12.88 -35.37 -23.76
CA GLY A 669 12.06 -36.16 -22.83
C GLY A 669 10.62 -35.65 -22.80
N PHE A 670 10.06 -35.51 -21.61
CA PHE A 670 8.85 -34.72 -21.41
C PHE A 670 9.13 -33.25 -21.72
N TYR A 671 8.32 -32.68 -22.61
CA TYR A 671 8.35 -31.27 -22.94
C TYR A 671 7.14 -30.59 -22.31
N GLU A 672 7.41 -29.66 -21.39
CA GLU A 672 6.41 -28.88 -20.69
C GLU A 672 6.27 -27.48 -21.31
N LEU A 673 5.04 -27.04 -21.55
CA LEU A 673 4.71 -25.62 -21.60
C LEU A 673 4.18 -25.19 -20.24
N SER A 674 4.81 -24.20 -19.61
CA SER A 674 4.22 -23.48 -18.49
C SER A 674 3.67 -22.14 -18.98
N THR A 675 2.40 -21.84 -18.69
CA THR A 675 1.81 -20.49 -18.87
C THR A 675 1.93 -19.62 -17.62
N ALA A 676 2.65 -20.09 -16.60
CA ALA A 676 2.86 -19.39 -15.34
C ALA A 676 3.37 -17.96 -15.56
N ALA A 677 2.70 -16.99 -14.95
CA ALA A 677 2.92 -15.59 -15.27
C ALA A 677 4.05 -14.99 -14.42
N ALA A 678 5.18 -14.69 -15.04
CA ALA A 678 6.22 -13.87 -14.41
C ALA A 678 5.68 -12.46 -14.10
N LEU A 679 5.48 -12.17 -12.81
CA LEU A 679 5.06 -10.84 -12.36
C LEU A 679 6.22 -9.86 -12.44
N THR A 680 6.00 -8.71 -13.07
CA THR A 680 6.99 -7.63 -13.02
C THR A 680 6.88 -6.87 -11.69
N PRO A 681 7.97 -6.24 -11.21
CA PRO A 681 7.88 -5.31 -10.08
C PRO A 681 6.86 -4.17 -10.31
N GLY A 682 6.62 -3.81 -11.58
CA GLY A 682 5.56 -2.87 -11.96
C GLY A 682 4.15 -3.39 -11.71
N ASP A 683 3.89 -4.67 -11.99
CA ASP A 683 2.60 -5.31 -11.68
C ASP A 683 2.35 -5.33 -10.17
N ILE A 684 3.37 -5.73 -9.38
CA ILE A 684 3.30 -5.83 -7.92
C ILE A 684 3.05 -4.44 -7.28
N VAL A 685 3.88 -3.45 -7.62
CA VAL A 685 3.73 -2.06 -7.14
C VAL A 685 2.38 -1.49 -7.58
N GLY A 686 1.99 -1.71 -8.83
CA GLY A 686 0.68 -1.29 -9.34
C GLY A 686 -0.50 -1.94 -8.62
N ASN A 687 -0.34 -3.13 -8.05
CA ASN A 687 -1.37 -3.79 -7.24
C ASN A 687 -1.48 -3.16 -5.86
N VAL A 688 -0.38 -3.04 -5.13
CA VAL A 688 -0.36 -2.41 -3.80
C VAL A 688 -0.89 -0.97 -3.85
N LEU A 689 -0.57 -0.21 -4.91
CA LEU A 689 -1.12 1.12 -5.12
C LEU A 689 -2.63 1.14 -5.39
N LYS A 690 -3.23 0.07 -5.93
CA LYS A 690 -4.70 -0.05 -6.02
C LYS A 690 -5.29 -0.15 -4.61
N GLY A 691 -4.79 -1.06 -3.78
CA GLY A 691 -5.22 -1.21 -2.39
C GLY A 691 -5.13 0.09 -1.60
N LEU A 692 -3.93 0.70 -1.56
CA LEU A 692 -3.69 1.95 -0.84
C LEU A 692 -4.51 3.16 -1.37
N SER A 693 -4.98 3.11 -2.62
CA SER A 693 -5.87 4.12 -3.22
C SER A 693 -7.35 3.72 -3.21
N GLY A 694 -7.75 2.73 -2.39
CA GLY A 694 -9.15 2.35 -2.15
C GLY A 694 -9.78 1.50 -3.26
N ARG A 695 -8.97 0.89 -4.11
CA ARG A 695 -9.39 -0.07 -5.13
C ARG A 695 -9.05 -1.49 -4.66
N LEU A 696 -9.73 -2.49 -5.21
CA LEU A 696 -9.40 -3.89 -4.92
C LEU A 696 -7.99 -4.23 -5.44
N GLU A 697 -7.22 -4.99 -4.64
CA GLU A 697 -6.05 -5.72 -5.08
C GLU A 697 -6.52 -7.07 -5.69
N PRO A 698 -6.56 -7.24 -7.02
CA PRO A 698 -6.82 -8.55 -7.61
C PRO A 698 -5.65 -9.51 -7.38
N ASP A 699 -5.95 -10.81 -7.40
CA ASP A 699 -4.93 -11.86 -7.47
C ASP A 699 -4.20 -11.78 -8.83
N LEU A 700 -2.95 -11.33 -8.84
CA LEU A 700 -2.24 -10.92 -10.06
C LEU A 700 -2.01 -12.07 -11.03
N LEU A 701 -1.63 -13.25 -10.53
CA LEU A 701 -1.43 -14.43 -11.37
C LEU A 701 -2.75 -14.82 -12.06
N GLY A 702 -3.89 -14.67 -11.39
CA GLY A 702 -5.21 -14.87 -11.98
C GLY A 702 -5.52 -13.88 -13.11
N VAL A 703 -5.17 -12.61 -12.95
CA VAL A 703 -5.34 -11.59 -14.02
C VAL A 703 -4.48 -11.92 -15.24
N LYS A 704 -3.24 -12.38 -15.05
CA LYS A 704 -2.34 -12.75 -16.16
C LYS A 704 -2.78 -14.06 -16.82
N ALA A 705 -3.21 -15.04 -16.03
CA ALA A 705 -3.72 -16.33 -16.50
C ALA A 705 -4.94 -16.19 -17.43
N GLN A 706 -5.83 -15.22 -17.18
CA GLN A 706 -6.96 -14.95 -18.08
C GLN A 706 -6.53 -14.63 -19.52
N GLU A 707 -5.46 -13.85 -19.69
CA GLU A 707 -4.92 -13.52 -21.02
C GLU A 707 -4.13 -14.70 -21.61
N ALA A 708 -3.25 -15.31 -20.82
CA ALA A 708 -2.39 -16.40 -21.28
C ALA A 708 -3.18 -17.66 -21.66
N ASN A 709 -4.10 -18.10 -20.79
CA ASN A 709 -4.87 -19.33 -21.00
C ASN A 709 -5.92 -19.17 -22.11
N ALA A 710 -6.41 -17.96 -22.39
CA ALA A 710 -7.25 -17.68 -23.56
C ALA A 710 -6.53 -17.91 -24.91
N GLN A 711 -5.19 -17.96 -24.93
CA GLN A 711 -4.38 -18.19 -26.12
C GLN A 711 -3.73 -19.58 -26.17
N ILE A 712 -3.95 -20.42 -25.14
CA ILE A 712 -3.14 -21.63 -24.86
C ILE A 712 -3.02 -22.60 -26.04
N GLU A 713 -4.12 -22.91 -26.72
CA GLU A 713 -4.11 -23.77 -27.91
C GLU A 713 -3.25 -23.19 -29.04
N SER A 714 -3.34 -21.87 -29.28
CA SER A 714 -2.56 -21.20 -30.33
C SER A 714 -1.07 -21.14 -29.98
N THR A 715 -0.75 -20.95 -28.70
CA THR A 715 0.62 -20.99 -28.16
C THR A 715 1.23 -22.38 -28.31
N LEU A 716 0.50 -23.43 -27.91
CA LEU A 716 0.91 -24.83 -28.08
C LEU A 716 1.20 -25.14 -29.55
N ARG A 717 0.23 -24.93 -30.45
CA ARG A 717 0.39 -25.19 -31.89
C ARG A 717 1.53 -24.38 -32.51
N SER A 718 1.74 -23.14 -32.07
CA SER A 718 2.86 -22.31 -32.53
C SER A 718 4.21 -22.82 -32.01
N LEU A 719 4.28 -23.34 -30.79
CA LEU A 719 5.51 -23.86 -30.19
C LEU A 719 5.93 -25.14 -30.89
N GLU A 720 5.01 -26.10 -31.01
CA GLU A 720 5.23 -27.38 -31.68
C GLU A 720 5.61 -27.21 -33.15
N GLY A 721 4.97 -26.26 -33.85
CA GLY A 721 5.33 -25.90 -35.22
C GLY A 721 6.73 -25.29 -35.38
N LYS A 722 7.32 -24.74 -34.30
CA LYS A 722 8.69 -24.21 -34.28
C LYS A 722 9.72 -25.27 -33.87
N THR A 723 9.41 -26.10 -32.89
CA THR A 723 10.33 -27.11 -32.32
C THR A 723 10.35 -28.41 -33.10
N GLY A 724 9.24 -28.76 -33.76
CA GLY A 724 9.00 -30.09 -34.30
C GLY A 724 8.72 -31.14 -33.22
N THR A 725 8.62 -30.74 -31.95
CA THR A 725 8.34 -31.62 -30.81
C THR A 725 7.02 -31.24 -30.17
N ARG A 726 6.17 -32.24 -29.98
CA ARG A 726 4.89 -32.11 -29.29
C ARG A 726 5.10 -31.76 -27.81
N VAL A 727 4.23 -30.94 -27.24
CA VAL A 727 4.19 -30.67 -25.81
C VAL A 727 3.40 -31.78 -25.13
N GLN A 728 3.93 -32.39 -24.07
CA GLN A 728 3.19 -33.41 -23.29
C GLN A 728 2.51 -32.79 -22.08
N LEU A 729 3.18 -31.87 -21.41
CA LEU A 729 2.66 -31.23 -20.21
C LEU A 729 2.28 -29.78 -20.48
N VAL A 730 1.11 -29.36 -20.00
CA VAL A 730 0.67 -27.97 -20.09
C VAL A 730 0.28 -27.49 -18.70
N SER A 731 1.23 -26.86 -18.01
CA SER A 731 1.07 -26.35 -16.65
C SER A 731 0.57 -24.91 -16.68
N VAL A 732 -0.48 -24.60 -15.92
CA VAL A 732 -1.13 -23.29 -15.95
C VAL A 732 -1.38 -22.71 -14.56
N ASP A 733 -1.31 -21.38 -14.45
CA ASP A 733 -1.95 -20.63 -13.38
C ASP A 733 -3.48 -20.60 -13.63
N TRP A 734 -4.30 -20.68 -12.58
CA TRP A 734 -5.76 -20.55 -12.61
C TRP A 734 -6.43 -21.34 -13.76
N TRP A 735 -6.37 -22.67 -13.67
CA TRP A 735 -6.83 -23.60 -14.71
C TRP A 735 -8.30 -23.42 -15.14
N GLU A 736 -9.15 -22.84 -14.29
CA GLU A 736 -10.56 -22.55 -14.64
C GLU A 736 -10.70 -21.53 -15.77
N PHE A 737 -9.68 -20.71 -16.04
CA PHE A 737 -9.71 -19.70 -17.09
C PHE A 737 -9.29 -20.28 -18.43
N GLY A 738 -10.10 -20.08 -19.47
CA GLY A 738 -9.82 -20.48 -20.84
C GLY A 738 -10.70 -19.75 -21.87
N ALA A 739 -10.51 -20.08 -23.14
CA ALA A 739 -11.24 -19.47 -24.25
C ALA A 739 -12.65 -20.06 -24.44
N ASN A 740 -13.56 -19.28 -25.05
CA ASN A 740 -14.86 -19.74 -25.55
C ASN A 740 -15.77 -20.42 -24.51
N GLY A 741 -15.63 -20.08 -23.22
CA GLY A 741 -16.42 -20.65 -22.13
C GLY A 741 -15.97 -22.04 -21.67
N LYS A 742 -14.79 -22.50 -22.10
CA LYS A 742 -14.08 -23.67 -21.60
C LYS A 742 -13.01 -23.28 -20.58
N SER A 743 -12.66 -24.18 -19.68
CA SER A 743 -11.45 -24.07 -18.84
C SER A 743 -10.18 -24.29 -19.67
N ALA A 744 -9.00 -23.96 -19.13
CA ALA A 744 -7.74 -24.35 -19.76
C ALA A 744 -7.63 -25.88 -19.87
N ALA A 745 -8.07 -26.60 -18.83
CA ALA A 745 -8.05 -28.06 -18.79
C ALA A 745 -8.91 -28.66 -19.92
N ASP A 746 -10.15 -28.21 -20.12
CA ASP A 746 -11.03 -28.75 -21.18
C ASP A 746 -10.45 -28.51 -22.59
N ILE A 747 -9.69 -27.41 -22.77
CA ILE A 747 -8.99 -27.12 -24.03
C ILE A 747 -7.84 -28.11 -24.21
N ILE A 748 -6.99 -28.29 -23.20
CA ILE A 748 -5.84 -29.22 -23.23
C ILE A 748 -6.30 -30.67 -23.41
N ILE A 749 -7.33 -31.11 -22.69
CA ILE A 749 -7.92 -32.45 -22.80
C ILE A 749 -8.49 -32.65 -24.21
N GLY A 750 -9.22 -31.67 -24.74
CA GLY A 750 -9.79 -31.70 -26.10
C GLY A 750 -8.75 -31.79 -27.21
N LEU A 751 -7.49 -31.38 -26.98
CA LEU A 751 -6.40 -31.59 -27.96
C LEU A 751 -6.04 -33.08 -28.15
N ASN A 752 -6.46 -33.96 -27.24
CA ASN A 752 -6.37 -35.42 -27.42
C ASN A 752 -7.53 -35.99 -28.26
N GLY A 753 -8.52 -35.18 -28.65
CA GLY A 753 -9.67 -35.62 -29.47
C GLY A 753 -10.77 -36.34 -28.67
N VAL A 754 -10.98 -35.91 -27.42
CA VAL A 754 -12.08 -36.34 -26.52
C VAL A 754 -13.20 -35.30 -26.53
#